data_AF-A0A438LZR1-F1
#
_entry.id   AF-A0A438LZR1-F1
#
_cell.length_a   1.000
_cell.length_b   1.000
_cell.length_c   1.000
_cell.angle_alpha   90.00
_cell.angle_beta   90.00
_cell.angle_gamma   90.00
#
_symmetry.space_group_name_H-M   'P 1'
#
loop_
_entity.id
_entity.type
_entity.pdbx_description
1 polymer ?
#
loop_
_entity_poly.entity_id
_entity_poly.type
_entity_poly.pdbx_seq_one_letter_code
_entity_poly.pdbx_strand_id
1 'polypeptide(L)'
;MTGTYAFPASFAQERLWFLARLDPGAPTYHINAVIDLPERGDPDRCERILRELVRRHETLRTALAIEDGSLVQIVQVELPVTLPRTDLRDLPPERAEREFRALALAAARRPFALDRAPLWRAHLVRMPGSEQRLVFVVHHAVFDARSATNFAEELQELNDAFDEDRPARLPGLPVQYADYAAWQREHLGRGLLAAQLDHWRERLAGLPPDLGLPTDRPRPATRGHAGAEHHLALPAGLVDELEALARRRGATLFMVLLAGLKALLSRYASQQDVAVGTPVAGRDLPEFEPLIGMFVNTLVLRTDLSGDPSFGELLDRVRETVLDALDHAEAPFDRLVEALQPVRDTSRTPLYQVGFNLLPMASRGQFPNGTAQLDLNVDVVRTAGGAGVYLEYSTDLFDADTIARLAGAYRLVLEAAAADPGTRLSELPLMTAEQRRELLTGWNDTAAPYPERTLHELVAEQAARTPDAVAVRAPDGVELTYAELDARTEALARRLVAGGVRAESCVALCLPRGVHQIVALLAVLRAGACYLPLDAAYPAERLAYLLADSGAALLLTDSAHRDRLPAKRPPELLLDQLTVPESASPVTAPPGPSSSTADEPGPSGPLPSVGPDNLAYLIYTSGSTGRPKGVQVPHRGVVNLVTDVIRRLGGGSVLLMTSLSFDIAALEIFTPLLSGGTLVIAPEDAARTPKEIRRAAEDADLIQLTPSVASLALEHLPPGLPRAILGGEPLPLDLATRLLTVTDELWNFYGPTETTIWSTAYRVPHSPATMLIGEPVANTTAYVVDRDLRPVPVGVPGELLLGGAGVTRGYHGRAALTAERFIPDPFGPPGGRLYRTGDLARWRPDGTLEYLGRLDDQVKVRGVRIELDEVATVLSEHPTVQRAVVTVRDDAPGGRGLVAYVIGTAQEAELRAHLRTRLPEAMIPAAFVSVPHLPVLPSGKLDRAALPPPQAGVAATAFVPPRTPMEETLAAIWAELLGRERVGVTDDFFALGGHSLLVVRLIGRIDDEFGVELPLRRCFDATTVEEQALAVLEEGLTDADLLELLEEER
;
A
#
# COMPACT_ATOMS: atom_id res chain seq x y z
N MET A 1 10.29 -32.56 -51.20
CA MET A 1 8.86 -32.36 -50.94
C MET A 1 8.76 -31.94 -49.49
N THR A 2 8.50 -30.67 -49.21
CA THR A 2 8.32 -30.14 -47.85
C THR A 2 6.89 -30.42 -47.41
N GLY A 3 6.69 -31.54 -46.73
CA GLY A 3 5.39 -31.90 -46.15
C GLY A 3 5.27 -31.40 -44.71
N THR A 4 4.05 -31.09 -44.29
CA THR A 4 3.67 -30.81 -42.90
C THR A 4 2.50 -31.70 -42.50
N TYR A 5 2.36 -31.95 -41.20
CA TYR A 5 1.17 -32.56 -40.60
C TYR A 5 0.57 -31.60 -39.58
N ALA A 6 -0.76 -31.53 -39.54
CA ALA A 6 -1.50 -30.70 -38.59
C ALA A 6 -2.19 -31.59 -37.53
N PHE A 7 -1.99 -31.25 -36.26
CA PHE A 7 -2.61 -31.93 -35.11
C PHE A 7 -3.20 -30.90 -34.14
N PRO A 8 -4.21 -31.23 -33.32
CA PRO A 8 -4.70 -30.30 -32.31
C PRO A 8 -3.59 -29.93 -31.31
N ALA A 9 -3.54 -28.66 -30.89
CA ALA A 9 -2.66 -28.24 -29.80
C ALA A 9 -3.21 -28.68 -28.44
N SER A 10 -2.31 -28.95 -27.49
CA SER A 10 -2.68 -29.22 -26.10
C SER A 10 -3.25 -27.95 -25.43
N PHE A 11 -3.94 -28.10 -24.30
CA PHE A 11 -4.43 -26.93 -23.55
C PHE A 11 -3.27 -26.04 -23.06
N ALA A 12 -2.15 -26.63 -22.66
CA ALA A 12 -0.97 -25.90 -22.22
C ALA A 12 -0.29 -25.12 -23.37
N GLN A 13 -0.26 -25.69 -24.58
CA GLN A 13 0.21 -24.97 -25.77
C GLN A 13 -0.70 -23.79 -26.12
N GLU A 14 -2.02 -23.97 -26.02
CA GLU A 14 -3.01 -22.91 -26.25
C GLU A 14 -2.81 -21.73 -25.31
N ARG A 15 -2.57 -22.00 -24.03
CA ARG A 15 -2.21 -20.99 -23.03
C ARG A 15 -0.93 -20.25 -23.36
N LEU A 16 0.16 -20.97 -23.62
CA LEU A 16 1.46 -20.35 -23.87
C LEU A 16 1.47 -19.55 -25.17
N TRP A 17 0.72 -20.00 -26.19
CA TRP A 17 0.49 -19.23 -27.40
C TRP A 17 -0.28 -17.94 -27.12
N PHE A 18 -1.36 -18.03 -26.33
CA PHE A 18 -2.12 -16.86 -25.90
C PHE A 18 -1.24 -15.86 -25.12
N LEU A 19 -0.43 -16.33 -24.18
CA LEU A 19 0.48 -15.46 -23.40
C LEU A 19 1.56 -14.81 -24.27
N ALA A 20 2.09 -15.52 -25.26
CA ALA A 20 3.05 -14.96 -26.22
C ALA A 20 2.42 -13.91 -27.15
N ARG A 21 1.12 -14.02 -27.44
CA ARG A 21 0.36 -13.00 -28.19
C ARG A 21 -0.01 -11.79 -27.33
N LEU A 22 -0.18 -11.98 -26.02
CA LEU A 22 -0.52 -10.90 -25.09
C LEU A 22 0.66 -9.96 -24.86
N ASP A 23 1.87 -10.52 -24.85
CA ASP A 23 3.13 -9.79 -24.73
C ASP A 23 4.12 -10.19 -25.85
N PRO A 24 3.88 -9.74 -27.10
CA PRO A 24 4.70 -10.12 -28.24
C PRO A 24 6.16 -9.71 -28.03
N GLY A 25 7.06 -10.69 -28.11
CA GLY A 25 8.50 -10.46 -28.01
C GLY A 25 9.10 -10.70 -26.63
N ALA A 26 8.29 -10.95 -25.60
CA ALA A 26 8.78 -11.19 -24.25
C ALA A 26 9.48 -12.56 -24.11
N PRO A 27 10.69 -12.63 -23.54
CA PRO A 27 11.43 -13.88 -23.38
C PRO A 27 11.02 -14.70 -22.14
N THR A 28 9.92 -14.32 -21.48
CA THR A 28 9.45 -14.83 -20.18
C THR A 28 9.23 -16.35 -20.13
N TYR A 29 8.90 -16.95 -21.28
CA TYR A 29 8.67 -18.39 -21.42
C TYR A 29 9.79 -19.11 -22.20
N HIS A 30 11.00 -18.56 -22.18
CA HIS A 30 12.18 -19.24 -22.71
C HIS A 30 12.86 -20.07 -21.61
N ILE A 31 13.01 -21.37 -21.85
CA ILE A 31 13.86 -22.23 -21.05
C ILE A 31 15.28 -22.12 -21.61
N ASN A 32 16.21 -21.67 -20.78
CA ASN A 32 17.60 -21.42 -21.17
C ASN A 32 18.50 -22.43 -20.45
N ALA A 33 19.27 -23.22 -21.20
CA ALA A 33 20.19 -24.21 -20.65
C ALA A 33 21.61 -23.98 -21.19
N VAL A 34 22.59 -24.18 -20.32
CA VAL A 34 24.00 -24.31 -20.65
C VAL A 34 24.43 -25.74 -20.34
N ILE A 35 24.93 -26.42 -21.35
CA ILE A 35 25.42 -27.80 -21.23
C ILE A 35 26.93 -27.77 -21.47
N ASP A 36 27.70 -28.13 -20.45
CA ASP A 36 29.14 -28.30 -20.58
C ASP A 36 29.42 -29.63 -21.31
N LEU A 37 30.24 -29.54 -22.36
CA LEU A 37 30.62 -30.66 -23.20
C LEU A 37 32.13 -30.91 -23.11
N PRO A 38 32.59 -32.16 -22.97
CA PRO A 38 34.02 -32.46 -22.98
C PRO A 38 34.63 -32.13 -24.35
N GLU A 39 35.85 -31.59 -24.40
CA GLU A 39 36.55 -31.40 -25.68
C GLU A 39 37.05 -32.75 -26.21
N ARG A 40 36.19 -33.44 -26.97
CA ARG A 40 36.57 -34.61 -27.78
C ARG A 40 35.81 -34.63 -29.10
N GLY A 41 36.57 -34.44 -30.18
CA GLY A 41 36.14 -34.73 -31.54
C GLY A 41 35.52 -33.57 -32.32
N ASP A 42 35.37 -33.84 -33.62
CA ASP A 42 34.82 -33.02 -34.70
C ASP A 42 33.64 -32.12 -34.26
N PRO A 43 33.70 -30.78 -34.40
CA PRO A 43 32.60 -29.88 -34.04
C PRO A 43 31.31 -30.13 -34.85
N ASP A 44 31.35 -30.87 -35.96
CA ASP A 44 30.16 -31.33 -36.67
C ASP A 44 29.42 -32.45 -35.92
N ARG A 45 30.04 -33.06 -34.91
CA ARG A 45 29.44 -34.09 -34.06
C ARG A 45 28.22 -33.58 -33.29
N CYS A 46 28.35 -32.45 -32.60
CA CYS A 46 27.23 -31.87 -31.84
C CYS A 46 26.03 -31.57 -32.75
N GLU A 47 26.30 -31.08 -33.97
CA GLU A 47 25.26 -30.82 -34.95
C GLU A 47 24.58 -32.11 -35.44
N ARG A 48 25.33 -33.20 -35.65
CA ARG A 48 24.76 -34.53 -35.97
C ARG A 48 23.88 -35.07 -34.83
N ILE A 49 24.32 -34.91 -33.58
CA ILE A 49 23.56 -35.34 -32.40
C ILE A 49 22.25 -34.55 -32.29
N LEU A 50 22.30 -33.22 -32.41
CA LEU A 50 21.10 -32.38 -32.40
C LEU A 50 20.13 -32.76 -33.54
N ARG A 51 20.66 -33.07 -34.73
CA ARG A 51 19.83 -33.54 -35.86
C ARG A 51 19.11 -34.84 -35.54
N GLU A 52 19.76 -35.77 -34.85
CA GLU A 52 19.14 -37.03 -34.44
C GLU A 52 18.05 -36.81 -33.37
N LEU A 53 18.28 -35.92 -32.39
CA LEU A 53 17.26 -35.54 -31.40
C LEU A 53 16.04 -34.90 -32.07
N VAL A 54 16.23 -34.00 -33.03
CA VAL A 54 15.14 -33.36 -33.79
C VAL A 54 14.40 -34.35 -34.67
N ARG A 55 15.10 -35.35 -35.23
CA ARG A 55 14.48 -36.44 -36.00
C ARG A 55 13.61 -37.32 -35.11
N ARG A 56 14.09 -37.63 -33.89
CA ARG A 56 13.44 -38.51 -32.92
C ARG A 56 12.20 -37.91 -32.26
N HIS A 57 12.21 -36.61 -31.97
CA HIS A 57 11.14 -35.91 -31.26
C HIS A 57 10.42 -34.90 -32.14
N GLU A 58 9.16 -35.18 -32.49
CA GLU A 58 8.33 -34.32 -33.36
C GLU A 58 8.15 -32.89 -32.84
N THR A 59 8.08 -32.72 -31.52
CA THR A 59 7.91 -31.40 -30.88
C THR A 59 9.03 -30.42 -31.26
N LEU A 60 10.26 -30.90 -31.48
CA LEU A 60 11.41 -30.04 -31.82
C LEU A 60 11.37 -29.53 -33.27
N ARG A 61 10.46 -30.06 -34.09
CA ARG A 61 10.19 -29.63 -35.46
C ARG A 61 8.75 -29.14 -35.63
N THR A 62 8.13 -28.66 -34.55
CA THR A 62 6.74 -28.20 -34.50
C THR A 62 6.66 -26.66 -34.42
N ALA A 63 5.69 -26.09 -35.14
CA ALA A 63 5.20 -24.72 -34.98
C ALA A 63 3.74 -24.72 -34.52
N LEU A 64 3.22 -23.57 -34.08
CA LEU A 64 1.85 -23.38 -33.61
C LEU A 64 1.15 -22.31 -34.45
N ALA A 65 0.05 -22.68 -35.10
CA ALA A 65 -0.72 -21.79 -35.97
C ALA A 65 -2.22 -21.94 -35.71
N ILE A 66 -2.99 -20.93 -36.11
CA ILE A 66 -4.45 -21.00 -36.13
C ILE A 66 -4.87 -21.57 -37.49
N GLU A 67 -5.64 -22.65 -37.50
CA GLU A 67 -6.33 -23.18 -38.67
C GLU A 67 -7.81 -23.40 -38.30
N ASP A 68 -8.73 -22.97 -39.17
CA ASP A 68 -10.19 -23.05 -38.95
C ASP A 68 -10.63 -22.55 -37.55
N GLY A 69 -10.06 -21.43 -37.11
CA GLY A 69 -10.38 -20.80 -35.82
C GLY A 69 -9.90 -21.55 -34.57
N SER A 70 -9.05 -22.57 -34.72
CA SER A 70 -8.49 -23.36 -33.62
C SER A 70 -6.97 -23.44 -33.67
N LEU A 71 -6.32 -23.51 -32.50
CA LEU A 71 -4.86 -23.68 -32.44
C LEU A 71 -4.45 -25.11 -32.77
N VAL A 72 -3.56 -25.25 -33.76
CA VAL A 72 -2.99 -26.51 -34.22
C VAL A 72 -1.46 -26.52 -34.14
N GLN A 73 -0.91 -27.73 -34.05
CA GLN A 73 0.51 -28.03 -34.13
C GLN A 73 0.85 -28.39 -35.59
N ILE A 74 1.74 -27.61 -36.20
CA ILE A 74 2.25 -27.85 -37.55
C ILE A 74 3.61 -28.55 -37.44
N VAL A 75 3.62 -29.86 -37.60
CA VAL A 75 4.80 -30.72 -37.51
C VAL A 75 5.48 -30.79 -38.87
N GLN A 76 6.70 -30.29 -38.98
CA GLN A 76 7.49 -30.32 -40.22
C GLN A 76 8.03 -31.73 -40.46
N VAL A 77 7.86 -32.33 -41.65
CA VAL A 77 8.39 -33.69 -41.95
C VAL A 77 9.91 -33.77 -41.78
N GLU A 78 10.63 -32.74 -42.24
CA GLU A 78 12.06 -32.57 -42.05
C GLU A 78 12.34 -31.12 -41.64
N LEU A 79 13.31 -30.93 -40.74
CA LEU A 79 13.78 -29.60 -40.34
C LEU A 79 15.32 -29.54 -40.46
N PRO A 80 15.88 -28.65 -41.29
CA PRO A 80 17.31 -28.44 -41.34
C PRO A 80 17.84 -27.94 -39.99
N VAL A 81 18.86 -28.64 -39.45
CA VAL A 81 19.53 -28.25 -38.21
C VAL A 81 20.88 -27.62 -38.54
N THR A 82 21.06 -26.36 -38.13
CA THR A 82 22.32 -25.62 -38.22
C THR A 82 22.79 -25.23 -36.82
N LEU A 83 24.06 -25.45 -36.50
CA LEU A 83 24.65 -25.11 -35.21
C LEU A 83 25.71 -24.00 -35.35
N PRO A 84 25.36 -22.73 -35.08
CA PRO A 84 26.32 -21.64 -34.97
C PRO A 84 27.44 -21.94 -33.96
N ARG A 85 28.65 -21.46 -34.25
CA ARG A 85 29.87 -21.72 -33.47
C ARG A 85 30.63 -20.43 -33.19
N THR A 86 31.03 -20.20 -31.94
CA THR A 86 31.92 -19.10 -31.54
C THR A 86 33.16 -19.66 -30.86
N ASP A 87 34.33 -19.12 -31.20
CA ASP A 87 35.60 -19.49 -30.57
C ASP A 87 36.09 -18.38 -29.65
N LEU A 88 36.14 -18.64 -28.35
CA LEU A 88 36.63 -17.73 -27.31
C LEU A 88 37.95 -18.23 -26.69
N ARG A 89 38.57 -19.29 -27.23
CA ARG A 89 39.75 -19.94 -26.64
C ARG A 89 40.97 -19.02 -26.51
N ASP A 90 41.11 -18.06 -27.41
CA ASP A 90 42.24 -17.13 -27.44
C ASP A 90 42.04 -15.90 -26.51
N LEU A 91 40.89 -15.79 -25.84
CA LEU A 91 40.62 -14.71 -24.89
C LEU A 91 41.09 -15.07 -23.47
N PRO A 92 41.48 -14.07 -22.65
CA PRO A 92 41.68 -14.29 -21.22
C PRO A 92 40.42 -14.86 -20.55
N PRO A 93 40.51 -15.77 -19.56
CA PRO A 93 39.37 -16.48 -18.99
C PRO A 93 38.21 -15.57 -18.53
N GLU A 94 38.51 -14.48 -17.82
CA GLU A 94 37.48 -13.52 -17.37
C GLU A 94 36.77 -12.83 -18.53
N ARG A 95 37.51 -12.51 -19.60
CA ARG A 95 36.93 -11.90 -20.79
C ARG A 95 36.11 -12.92 -21.57
N ALA A 96 36.61 -14.14 -21.76
CA ALA A 96 35.87 -15.22 -22.41
C ALA A 96 34.54 -15.51 -21.70
N GLU A 97 34.56 -15.57 -20.36
CA GLU A 97 33.38 -15.77 -19.54
C GLU A 97 32.37 -14.62 -19.70
N ARG A 98 32.84 -13.37 -19.75
CA ARG A 98 31.97 -12.21 -20.00
C ARG A 98 31.34 -12.24 -21.39
N GLU A 99 32.11 -12.54 -22.44
CA GLU A 99 31.60 -12.67 -23.81
C GLU A 99 30.61 -13.84 -23.93
N PHE A 100 30.90 -14.97 -23.28
CA PHE A 100 29.98 -16.11 -23.20
C PHE A 100 28.64 -15.73 -22.57
N ARG A 101 28.67 -15.03 -21.42
CA ARG A 101 27.44 -14.54 -20.76
C ARG A 101 26.66 -13.57 -21.63
N ALA A 102 27.34 -12.65 -22.31
CA ALA A 102 26.69 -11.72 -23.24
C ALA A 102 26.00 -12.46 -24.40
N LEU A 103 26.66 -13.47 -24.97
CA LEU A 103 26.11 -14.32 -26.02
C LEU A 103 24.91 -15.13 -25.53
N ALA A 104 25.04 -15.78 -24.37
CA ALA A 104 23.98 -16.59 -23.77
C ALA A 104 22.74 -15.72 -23.46
N LEU A 105 22.95 -14.54 -22.87
CA LEU A 105 21.86 -13.60 -22.56
C LEU A 105 21.18 -13.05 -23.83
N ALA A 106 21.95 -12.72 -24.87
CA ALA A 106 21.40 -12.30 -26.15
C ALA A 106 20.55 -13.40 -26.80
N ALA A 107 21.00 -14.65 -26.73
CA ALA A 107 20.24 -15.80 -27.22
C ALA A 107 18.95 -16.03 -26.40
N ALA A 108 19.02 -15.88 -25.07
CA ALA A 108 17.88 -16.03 -24.16
C ALA A 108 16.82 -14.93 -24.35
N ARG A 109 17.22 -13.70 -24.72
CA ARG A 109 16.30 -12.57 -24.88
C ARG A 109 15.69 -12.43 -26.27
N ARG A 110 16.29 -13.03 -27.30
CA ARG A 110 15.75 -12.97 -28.66
C ARG A 110 14.36 -13.63 -28.67
N PRO A 111 13.30 -13.03 -29.21
CA PRO A 111 11.97 -13.65 -29.19
C PRO A 111 11.86 -14.87 -30.10
N PHE A 112 10.82 -15.69 -29.90
CA PHE A 112 10.36 -16.71 -30.83
C PHE A 112 9.05 -16.28 -31.50
N ALA A 113 8.92 -16.55 -32.79
CA ALA A 113 7.65 -16.48 -33.50
C ALA A 113 7.04 -17.89 -33.49
N LEU A 114 5.94 -18.09 -32.76
CA LEU A 114 5.42 -19.43 -32.49
C LEU A 114 4.86 -20.13 -33.74
N ASP A 115 4.50 -19.37 -34.76
CA ASP A 115 4.04 -19.82 -36.08
C ASP A 115 5.17 -20.35 -36.98
N ARG A 116 6.44 -20.25 -36.56
CA ARG A 116 7.61 -20.64 -37.36
C ARG A 116 8.55 -21.57 -36.61
N ALA A 117 8.69 -22.80 -37.09
CA ALA A 117 9.67 -23.76 -36.56
C ALA A 117 11.11 -23.41 -36.99
N PRO A 118 12.14 -23.73 -36.19
CA PRO A 118 12.07 -24.32 -34.85
C PRO A 118 11.73 -23.31 -33.74
N LEU A 119 11.05 -23.80 -32.70
CA LEU A 119 10.84 -23.07 -31.44
C LEU A 119 11.98 -23.29 -30.42
N TRP A 120 13.18 -23.56 -30.93
CA TRP A 120 14.42 -23.67 -30.18
C TRP A 120 15.59 -23.12 -31.00
N ARG A 121 16.71 -22.84 -30.33
CA ARG A 121 17.98 -22.43 -30.94
C ARG A 121 19.13 -22.94 -30.10
N ALA A 122 20.25 -23.21 -30.76
CA ALA A 122 21.46 -23.72 -30.13
C ALA A 122 22.69 -22.93 -30.59
N HIS A 123 23.69 -22.78 -29.73
CA HIS A 123 24.97 -22.14 -30.07
C HIS A 123 26.11 -22.85 -29.35
N LEU A 124 27.10 -23.32 -30.09
CA LEU A 124 28.29 -23.97 -29.53
C LEU A 124 29.41 -22.96 -29.31
N VAL A 125 29.90 -22.84 -28.08
CA VAL A 125 30.97 -21.91 -27.71
C VAL A 125 32.19 -22.69 -27.24
N ARG A 126 33.36 -22.43 -27.82
CA ARG A 126 34.64 -22.98 -27.34
C ARG A 126 35.28 -22.02 -26.33
N MET A 127 35.48 -22.49 -25.11
CA MET A 127 36.03 -21.73 -23.99
C MET A 127 37.54 -22.00 -23.81
N PRO A 128 38.30 -21.08 -23.19
CA PRO A 128 39.71 -21.32 -22.84
C PRO A 128 39.90 -22.60 -22.03
N GLY A 129 41.04 -23.29 -22.22
CA GLY A 129 41.33 -24.51 -21.46
C GLY A 129 40.66 -25.77 -21.99
N SER A 130 40.29 -25.81 -23.28
CA SER A 130 39.74 -27.01 -23.92
C SER A 130 38.36 -27.41 -23.39
N GLU A 131 37.49 -26.44 -23.10
CA GLU A 131 36.10 -26.65 -22.68
C GLU A 131 35.14 -26.22 -23.81
N GLN A 132 34.03 -26.94 -24.00
CA GLN A 132 32.95 -26.53 -24.91
C GLN A 132 31.66 -26.34 -24.13
N ARG A 133 30.87 -25.32 -24.50
CA ARG A 133 29.57 -25.04 -23.89
C ARG A 133 28.51 -24.91 -24.96
N LEU A 134 27.42 -25.67 -24.83
CA LEU A 134 26.25 -25.54 -25.68
C LEU A 134 25.22 -24.66 -24.98
N VAL A 135 24.95 -23.49 -25.55
CA VAL A 135 23.79 -22.66 -25.18
C VAL A 135 22.59 -23.20 -25.93
N PHE A 136 21.58 -23.69 -25.21
CA PHE A 136 20.33 -24.19 -25.78
C PHE A 136 19.16 -23.38 -25.20
N VAL A 137 18.40 -22.71 -26.07
CA VAL A 137 17.25 -21.90 -25.69
C VAL A 137 16.03 -22.44 -26.42
N VAL A 138 14.97 -22.76 -25.69
CA VAL A 138 13.74 -23.36 -26.23
C VAL A 138 12.52 -22.69 -25.64
N HIS A 139 11.47 -22.52 -26.44
CA HIS A 139 10.20 -22.00 -25.96
C HIS A 139 9.46 -23.06 -25.14
N HIS A 140 8.90 -22.66 -24.00
CA HIS A 140 8.19 -23.56 -23.08
C HIS A 140 6.97 -24.27 -23.73
N ALA A 141 6.47 -23.76 -24.86
CA ALA A 141 5.34 -24.36 -25.59
C ALA A 141 5.66 -25.72 -26.24
N VAL A 142 6.94 -26.07 -26.41
CA VAL A 142 7.36 -27.36 -26.99
C VAL A 142 8.26 -28.17 -26.05
N PHE A 143 8.48 -27.67 -24.83
CA PHE A 143 9.51 -28.17 -23.92
C PHE A 143 9.18 -27.81 -22.48
N ASP A 144 9.44 -28.72 -21.54
CA ASP A 144 9.24 -28.50 -20.11
C ASP A 144 10.46 -28.95 -19.27
N ALA A 145 10.38 -28.82 -17.94
CA ALA A 145 11.48 -29.17 -17.04
C ALA A 145 11.88 -30.66 -17.13
N ARG A 146 10.92 -31.57 -17.30
CA ARG A 146 11.20 -33.00 -17.48
C ARG A 146 11.87 -33.27 -18.83
N SER A 147 11.42 -32.57 -19.88
CA SER A 147 12.04 -32.59 -21.20
C SER A 147 13.50 -32.18 -21.15
N ALA A 148 13.89 -31.23 -20.28
CA ALA A 148 15.30 -30.86 -20.09
C ALA A 148 16.16 -32.03 -19.60
N THR A 149 15.62 -32.84 -18.68
CA THR A 149 16.30 -34.04 -18.17
C THR A 149 16.42 -35.09 -19.28
N ASN A 150 15.31 -35.40 -19.96
CA ASN A 150 15.29 -36.37 -21.05
C ASN A 150 16.25 -35.96 -22.18
N PHE A 151 16.25 -34.68 -22.55
CA PHE A 151 17.14 -34.13 -23.56
C PHE A 151 18.61 -34.29 -23.17
N ALA A 152 18.97 -34.00 -21.91
CA ALA A 152 20.34 -34.16 -21.43
C ALA A 152 20.79 -35.64 -21.40
N GLU A 153 19.92 -36.55 -20.94
CA GLU A 153 20.20 -37.99 -20.92
C GLU A 153 20.36 -38.57 -22.34
N GLU A 154 19.48 -38.22 -23.27
CA GLU A 154 19.59 -38.67 -24.66
C GLU A 154 20.79 -38.04 -25.38
N LEU A 155 21.09 -36.76 -25.10
CA LEU A 155 22.30 -36.09 -25.61
C LEU A 155 23.56 -36.83 -25.16
N GLN A 156 23.63 -37.22 -23.89
CA GLN A 156 24.76 -37.96 -23.34
C GLN A 156 24.89 -39.34 -23.97
N GLU A 157 23.82 -40.12 -24.06
CA GLU A 157 23.86 -41.46 -24.67
C GLU A 157 24.22 -41.41 -26.17
N LEU A 158 23.71 -40.42 -26.91
CA LEU A 158 24.10 -40.20 -28.30
C LEU A 158 25.59 -39.85 -28.40
N ASN A 159 26.08 -39.01 -27.48
CA ASN A 159 27.49 -38.69 -27.40
C ASN A 159 28.31 -39.97 -27.16
N ASP A 160 28.03 -40.73 -26.11
CA ASP A 160 28.76 -41.97 -25.78
C ASP A 160 28.71 -42.99 -26.93
N ALA A 161 27.58 -43.12 -27.61
CA ALA A 161 27.42 -43.98 -28.77
C ALA A 161 28.33 -43.58 -29.94
N PHE A 162 28.46 -42.28 -30.20
CA PHE A 162 29.40 -41.75 -31.20
C PHE A 162 30.87 -41.99 -30.82
N ASP A 163 31.24 -41.89 -29.53
CA ASP A 163 32.62 -42.15 -29.08
C ASP A 163 33.00 -43.63 -29.20
N GLU A 164 32.03 -44.52 -28.97
CA GLU A 164 32.21 -45.97 -29.01
C GLU A 164 31.96 -46.57 -30.42
N ASP A 165 31.68 -45.75 -31.42
CA ASP A 165 31.30 -46.16 -32.79
C ASP A 165 30.20 -47.24 -32.80
N ARG A 166 29.17 -47.03 -31.98
CA ARG A 166 28.04 -47.94 -31.80
C ARG A 166 26.72 -47.23 -32.06
N PRO A 167 25.62 -47.96 -32.38
CA PRO A 167 24.30 -47.36 -32.36
C PRO A 167 23.93 -46.91 -30.94
N ALA A 168 23.19 -45.80 -30.85
CA ALA A 168 22.63 -45.32 -29.59
C ALA A 168 21.55 -46.27 -29.08
N ARG A 169 21.54 -46.51 -27.77
CA ARG A 169 20.62 -47.41 -27.06
C ARG A 169 19.40 -46.63 -26.58
N LEU A 170 18.71 -45.99 -27.52
CA LEU A 170 17.48 -45.26 -27.24
C LEU A 170 16.26 -46.12 -27.62
N PRO A 171 15.39 -46.50 -26.67
CA PRO A 171 14.15 -47.23 -26.97
C PRO A 171 13.29 -46.49 -28.01
N GLY A 172 12.51 -47.22 -28.81
CA GLY A 172 11.54 -46.58 -29.70
C GLY A 172 10.47 -45.82 -28.91
N LEU A 173 10.03 -44.67 -29.42
CA LEU A 173 8.91 -43.92 -28.86
C LEU A 173 7.61 -44.46 -29.49
N PRO A 174 6.71 -45.11 -28.72
CA PRO A 174 5.48 -45.69 -29.26
C PRO A 174 4.44 -44.65 -29.65
N VAL A 175 4.56 -43.44 -29.09
CA VAL A 175 3.72 -42.26 -29.34
C VAL A 175 4.61 -41.01 -29.39
N GLN A 176 4.08 -39.93 -29.93
CA GLN A 176 4.69 -38.60 -29.98
C GLN A 176 3.85 -37.58 -29.21
N TYR A 177 4.38 -36.37 -28.99
CA TYR A 177 3.65 -35.33 -28.26
C TYR A 177 2.33 -34.93 -28.94
N ALA A 178 2.27 -34.96 -30.27
CA ALA A 178 1.05 -34.70 -31.03
C ALA A 178 -0.07 -35.71 -30.69
N ASP A 179 0.28 -36.99 -30.49
CA ASP A 179 -0.66 -38.03 -30.06
C ASP A 179 -1.19 -37.76 -28.64
N TYR A 180 -0.32 -37.32 -27.73
CA TYR A 180 -0.72 -36.90 -26.38
C TYR A 180 -1.71 -35.73 -26.43
N ALA A 181 -1.43 -34.70 -27.24
CA ALA A 181 -2.32 -33.54 -27.35
C ALA A 181 -3.70 -33.92 -27.90
N ALA A 182 -3.76 -34.81 -28.90
CA ALA A 182 -5.00 -35.36 -29.43
C ALA A 182 -5.74 -36.20 -28.38
N TRP A 183 -5.03 -37.09 -27.68
CA TRP A 183 -5.58 -37.90 -26.59
C TRP A 183 -6.14 -37.03 -25.47
N GLN A 184 -5.42 -35.99 -25.04
CA GLN A 184 -5.86 -35.08 -23.98
C GLN A 184 -7.18 -34.39 -24.35
N ARG A 185 -7.32 -33.92 -25.60
CA ARG A 185 -8.55 -33.28 -26.10
C ARG A 185 -9.74 -34.24 -26.11
N GLU A 186 -9.53 -35.49 -26.50
CA GLU A 186 -10.60 -36.49 -26.52
C GLU A 186 -10.97 -36.97 -25.11
N HIS A 187 -9.97 -37.26 -24.28
CA HIS A 187 -10.14 -37.86 -22.96
C HIS A 187 -10.87 -36.92 -22.00
N LEU A 188 -10.44 -35.66 -21.91
CA LEU A 188 -11.07 -34.66 -21.06
C LEU A 188 -12.47 -34.24 -21.56
N GLY A 189 -12.79 -34.46 -22.85
CA GLY A 189 -14.10 -34.19 -23.43
C GLY A 189 -15.23 -35.12 -22.97
N ARG A 190 -14.93 -36.26 -22.31
CA ARG A 190 -15.92 -37.28 -21.91
C ARG A 190 -16.50 -37.07 -20.48
N GLY A 191 -16.72 -35.83 -20.07
CA GLY A 191 -17.36 -35.47 -18.79
C GLY A 191 -16.46 -35.50 -17.55
N LEU A 192 -15.27 -36.11 -17.62
CA LEU A 192 -14.25 -36.11 -16.56
C LEU A 192 -13.82 -34.68 -16.18
N LEU A 193 -13.63 -33.81 -17.19
CA LEU A 193 -13.30 -32.41 -16.97
C LEU A 193 -14.38 -31.66 -16.16
N ALA A 194 -15.67 -31.98 -16.36
CA ALA A 194 -16.75 -31.30 -15.62
C ALA A 194 -16.69 -31.64 -14.13
N ALA A 195 -16.51 -32.92 -13.79
CA ALA A 195 -16.36 -33.36 -12.39
C ALA A 195 -15.13 -32.74 -11.72
N GLN A 196 -14.00 -32.70 -12.43
CA GLN A 196 -12.77 -32.07 -11.98
C GLN A 196 -12.98 -30.56 -11.74
N LEU A 197 -13.63 -29.85 -12.66
CA LEU A 197 -13.92 -28.42 -12.52
C LEU A 197 -14.90 -28.10 -11.38
N ASP A 198 -15.90 -28.95 -11.15
CA ASP A 198 -16.85 -28.77 -10.05
C ASP A 198 -16.17 -28.89 -8.68
N HIS A 199 -15.23 -29.84 -8.53
CA HIS A 199 -14.38 -29.93 -7.35
C HIS A 199 -13.58 -28.64 -7.13
N TRP A 200 -12.86 -28.18 -8.15
CA TRP A 200 -12.05 -26.96 -8.03
C TRP A 200 -12.90 -25.69 -7.79
N ARG A 201 -14.12 -25.62 -8.32
CA ARG A 201 -15.08 -24.55 -7.99
C ARG A 201 -15.40 -24.51 -6.51
N GLU A 202 -15.66 -25.65 -5.89
CA GLU A 202 -15.90 -25.72 -4.45
C GLU A 202 -14.65 -25.35 -3.66
N ARG A 203 -13.49 -25.91 -3.99
CA ARG A 203 -12.24 -25.69 -3.25
C ARG A 203 -11.73 -24.25 -3.33
N LEU A 204 -11.94 -23.57 -4.46
CA LEU A 204 -11.50 -22.18 -4.67
C LEU A 204 -12.62 -21.16 -4.45
N ALA A 205 -13.81 -21.59 -4.00
CA ALA A 205 -14.92 -20.70 -3.70
C ALA A 205 -14.55 -19.67 -2.63
N GLY A 206 -14.71 -18.38 -2.94
CA GLY A 206 -14.38 -17.29 -2.02
C GLY A 206 -12.88 -17.10 -1.78
N LEU A 207 -12.02 -17.64 -2.65
CA LEU A 207 -10.60 -17.30 -2.68
C LEU A 207 -10.45 -15.77 -2.80
N PRO A 208 -9.62 -15.13 -1.96
CA PRO A 208 -9.31 -13.71 -2.11
C PRO A 208 -8.79 -13.41 -3.53
N PRO A 209 -9.17 -12.27 -4.13
CA PRO A 209 -8.79 -11.95 -5.50
C PRO A 209 -7.27 -11.80 -5.67
N ASP A 210 -6.57 -11.39 -4.59
CA ASP A 210 -5.13 -11.19 -4.59
C ASP A 210 -4.45 -11.46 -3.25
N LEU A 211 -3.16 -11.79 -3.32
CA LEU A 211 -2.24 -11.81 -2.19
C LEU A 211 -1.63 -10.42 -2.00
N GLY A 212 -1.92 -9.79 -0.86
CA GLY A 212 -1.53 -8.41 -0.53
C GLY A 212 -0.10 -8.27 -0.01
N LEU A 213 0.90 -8.81 -0.74
CA LEU A 213 2.30 -8.70 -0.32
C LEU A 213 2.76 -7.23 -0.29
N PRO A 214 3.57 -6.84 0.70
CA PRO A 214 4.12 -5.49 0.76
C PRO A 214 5.16 -5.27 -0.35
N THR A 215 4.87 -4.34 -1.24
CA THR A 215 5.75 -3.96 -2.36
C THR A 215 6.51 -2.66 -2.05
N ASP A 216 7.68 -2.50 -2.64
CA ASP A 216 8.49 -1.28 -2.53
C ASP A 216 8.00 -0.17 -3.46
N ARG A 217 7.31 -0.57 -4.55
CA ARG A 217 6.73 0.31 -5.55
C ARG A 217 5.22 0.06 -5.71
N PRO A 218 4.45 1.07 -6.16
CA PRO A 218 3.08 0.86 -6.59
C PRO A 218 3.02 -0.18 -7.71
N ARG A 219 2.00 -1.04 -7.67
CA ARG A 219 1.79 -2.02 -8.73
C ARG A 219 1.45 -1.29 -10.05
N PRO A 220 2.15 -1.58 -11.16
CA PRO A 220 1.80 -1.05 -12.48
C PRO A 220 0.40 -1.50 -12.93
N ALA A 221 -0.27 -0.71 -13.77
CA ALA A 221 -1.58 -1.08 -14.32
C ALA A 221 -1.54 -2.35 -15.19
N THR A 222 -0.39 -2.64 -15.80
CA THR A 222 -0.16 -3.87 -16.58
C THR A 222 1.12 -4.52 -16.11
N ARG A 223 1.12 -5.84 -15.97
CA ARG A 223 2.30 -6.57 -15.49
C ARG A 223 3.45 -6.43 -16.50
N GLY A 224 4.62 -5.98 -16.02
CA GLY A 224 5.86 -6.06 -16.78
C GLY A 224 6.49 -7.46 -16.70
N HIS A 225 7.59 -7.65 -17.42
CA HIS A 225 8.32 -8.92 -17.42
C HIS A 225 9.66 -8.81 -16.71
N ALA A 226 10.06 -7.65 -16.19
CA ALA A 226 11.39 -7.45 -15.60
C ALA A 226 11.51 -8.20 -14.27
N GLY A 227 12.59 -8.97 -14.13
CA GLY A 227 12.81 -9.80 -12.95
C GLY A 227 14.27 -9.96 -12.57
N ALA A 228 14.46 -10.35 -11.31
CA ALA A 228 15.74 -10.69 -10.73
C ALA A 228 15.58 -11.90 -9.81
N GLU A 229 16.69 -12.48 -9.38
CA GLU A 229 16.70 -13.67 -8.54
C GLU A 229 17.55 -13.43 -7.29
N HIS A 230 17.07 -13.89 -6.14
CA HIS A 230 17.81 -13.95 -4.88
C HIS A 230 18.05 -15.41 -4.46
N HIS A 231 19.25 -15.71 -3.99
CA HIS A 231 19.63 -17.06 -3.58
C HIS A 231 19.87 -17.16 -2.06
N LEU A 232 19.23 -18.13 -1.44
CA LEU A 232 19.34 -18.48 -0.02
C LEU A 232 19.77 -19.95 0.11
N ALA A 233 20.79 -20.23 0.91
CA ALA A 233 21.21 -21.60 1.21
C ALA A 233 20.56 -22.11 2.50
N LEU A 234 19.98 -23.31 2.45
CA LEU A 234 19.55 -24.09 3.61
C LEU A 234 20.62 -25.13 3.94
N PRO A 235 21.21 -25.09 5.16
CA PRO A 235 22.21 -26.06 5.57
C PRO A 235 21.68 -27.50 5.57
N ALA A 236 22.53 -28.48 5.27
CA ALA A 236 22.16 -29.91 5.28
C ALA A 236 21.45 -30.35 6.56
N GLY A 237 21.97 -29.95 7.74
CA GLY A 237 21.36 -30.32 9.02
C GLY A 237 19.90 -29.85 9.17
N LEU A 238 19.59 -28.65 8.70
CA LEU A 238 18.20 -28.14 8.70
C LEU A 238 17.32 -28.96 7.75
N VAL A 239 17.82 -29.28 6.55
CA VAL A 239 17.06 -30.09 5.59
C VAL A 239 16.78 -31.49 6.15
N ASP A 240 17.75 -32.12 6.80
CA ASP A 240 17.59 -33.43 7.45
C ASP A 240 16.51 -33.40 8.55
N GLU A 241 16.49 -32.33 9.35
CA GLU A 241 15.47 -32.11 10.39
C GLU A 241 14.07 -31.91 9.81
N LEU A 242 13.95 -31.12 8.73
CA LEU A 242 12.69 -30.91 8.02
C LEU A 242 12.18 -32.20 7.36
N GLU A 243 13.07 -33.02 6.78
CA GLU A 243 12.72 -34.35 6.27
C GLU A 243 12.28 -35.30 7.39
N ALA A 244 12.93 -35.24 8.55
CA ALA A 244 12.51 -36.00 9.71
C ALA A 244 11.12 -35.56 10.21
N LEU A 245 10.83 -34.26 10.21
CA LEU A 245 9.51 -33.72 10.51
C LEU A 245 8.46 -34.22 9.51
N ALA A 246 8.77 -34.15 8.21
CA ALA A 246 7.90 -34.65 7.14
C ALA A 246 7.54 -36.13 7.38
N ARG A 247 8.55 -36.98 7.62
CA ARG A 247 8.34 -38.42 7.92
C ARG A 247 7.46 -38.66 9.14
N ARG A 248 7.64 -37.91 10.23
CA ARG A 248 6.82 -38.07 11.46
C ARG A 248 5.34 -37.73 11.25
N ARG A 249 5.03 -36.84 10.32
CA ARG A 249 3.67 -36.36 10.03
C ARG A 249 3.05 -36.99 8.78
N GLY A 250 3.72 -37.97 8.17
CA GLY A 250 3.27 -38.59 6.92
C GLY A 250 3.21 -37.60 5.74
N ALA A 251 4.04 -36.56 5.77
CA ALA A 251 4.15 -35.53 4.74
C ALA A 251 5.46 -35.69 3.94
N THR A 252 5.62 -34.88 2.89
CA THR A 252 6.86 -34.80 2.10
C THR A 252 7.65 -33.53 2.45
N LEU A 253 8.93 -33.47 2.07
CA LEU A 253 9.73 -32.26 2.22
C LEU A 253 9.09 -31.06 1.50
N PHE A 254 8.51 -31.29 0.31
CA PHE A 254 7.74 -30.28 -0.42
C PHE A 254 6.62 -29.68 0.44
N MET A 255 5.82 -30.51 1.11
CA MET A 255 4.72 -30.04 1.96
C MET A 255 5.22 -29.22 3.17
N VAL A 256 6.34 -29.61 3.77
CA VAL A 256 6.94 -28.88 4.91
C VAL A 256 7.43 -27.50 4.48
N LEU A 257 8.18 -27.44 3.37
CA LEU A 257 8.68 -26.18 2.81
C LEU A 257 7.52 -25.27 2.38
N LEU A 258 6.51 -25.81 1.71
CA LEU A 258 5.31 -25.07 1.32
C LEU A 258 4.53 -24.55 2.54
N ALA A 259 4.42 -25.32 3.62
CA ALA A 259 3.80 -24.87 4.86
C ALA A 259 4.57 -23.69 5.48
N GLY A 260 5.91 -23.75 5.48
CA GLY A 260 6.77 -22.64 5.89
C GLY A 260 6.55 -21.38 5.05
N LEU A 261 6.47 -21.52 3.72
CA LEU A 261 6.21 -20.41 2.83
C LEU A 261 4.82 -19.81 3.08
N LYS A 262 3.77 -20.64 3.21
CA LYS A 262 2.41 -20.16 3.48
C LYS A 262 2.29 -19.46 4.83
N ALA A 263 2.95 -19.96 5.87
CA ALA A 263 3.02 -19.28 7.17
C ALA A 263 3.65 -17.88 7.04
N LEU A 264 4.75 -17.77 6.27
CA LEU A 264 5.41 -16.50 6.00
C LEU A 264 4.50 -15.53 5.22
N LEU A 265 3.95 -15.99 4.09
CA LEU A 265 3.07 -15.18 3.23
C LEU A 265 1.85 -14.66 3.99
N SER A 266 1.23 -15.51 4.82
CA SER A 266 0.09 -15.13 5.65
C SER A 266 0.42 -13.97 6.59
N ARG A 267 1.61 -14.00 7.22
CA ARG A 267 2.06 -12.94 8.14
C ARG A 267 2.46 -11.66 7.41
N TYR A 268 3.10 -11.77 6.26
CA TYR A 268 3.53 -10.60 5.47
C TYR A 268 2.35 -9.89 4.79
N ALA A 269 1.39 -10.66 4.27
CA ALA A 269 0.20 -10.11 3.62
C ALA A 269 -0.93 -9.78 4.61
N SER A 270 -0.78 -10.13 5.89
CA SER A 270 -1.85 -10.04 6.91
C SER A 270 -3.16 -10.75 6.47
N GLN A 271 -3.04 -11.85 5.74
CA GLN A 271 -4.14 -12.64 5.20
C GLN A 271 -4.10 -14.06 5.77
N GLN A 272 -5.26 -14.62 6.10
CA GLN A 272 -5.35 -15.99 6.66
C GLN A 272 -5.72 -17.04 5.61
N ASP A 273 -6.04 -16.63 4.39
CA ASP A 273 -6.36 -17.54 3.29
C ASP A 273 -5.38 -17.27 2.16
N VAL A 274 -4.54 -18.26 1.85
CA VAL A 274 -3.38 -18.10 0.97
C VAL A 274 -3.40 -19.18 -0.11
N ALA A 275 -3.33 -18.74 -1.37
CA ALA A 275 -3.12 -19.60 -2.53
C ALA A 275 -1.70 -19.46 -3.08
N VAL A 276 -1.09 -20.61 -3.39
CA VAL A 276 0.22 -20.71 -4.03
C VAL A 276 0.09 -21.63 -5.23
N GLY A 277 0.61 -21.21 -6.38
CA GLY A 277 0.65 -22.04 -7.58
C GLY A 277 1.80 -23.03 -7.53
N THR A 278 1.59 -24.25 -8.02
CA THR A 278 2.67 -25.24 -8.19
C THR A 278 2.50 -26.01 -9.51
N PRO A 279 3.56 -26.20 -10.29
CA PRO A 279 3.56 -27.00 -11.49
C PRO A 279 3.57 -28.49 -11.13
N VAL A 280 2.86 -29.28 -11.92
CA VAL A 280 2.90 -30.74 -11.91
C VAL A 280 3.30 -31.27 -13.28
N ALA A 281 4.01 -32.39 -13.32
CA ALA A 281 4.63 -32.89 -14.54
C ALA A 281 3.63 -33.31 -15.62
N GLY A 282 2.42 -33.76 -15.25
CA GLY A 282 1.37 -34.15 -16.20
C GLY A 282 1.69 -35.39 -17.04
N ARG A 283 2.49 -36.33 -16.50
CA ARG A 283 2.98 -37.54 -17.19
C ARG A 283 2.59 -38.82 -16.45
N ASP A 284 1.28 -39.04 -16.31
CA ASP A 284 0.76 -40.13 -15.48
C ASP A 284 0.82 -41.51 -16.16
N LEU A 285 1.15 -41.55 -17.46
CA LEU A 285 1.32 -42.79 -18.23
C LEU A 285 2.81 -43.04 -18.56
N PRO A 286 3.31 -44.29 -18.42
CA PRO A 286 4.70 -44.64 -18.72
C PRO A 286 5.15 -44.27 -20.13
N GLU A 287 4.23 -44.28 -21.10
CA GLU A 287 4.48 -43.92 -22.49
C GLU A 287 4.81 -42.44 -22.68
N PHE A 288 4.41 -41.58 -21.74
CA PHE A 288 4.67 -40.13 -21.78
C PHE A 288 6.00 -39.75 -21.14
N GLU A 289 6.52 -40.54 -20.19
CA GLU A 289 7.79 -40.27 -19.50
C GLU A 289 8.98 -39.92 -20.43
N PRO A 290 9.26 -40.66 -21.52
CA PRO A 290 10.42 -40.39 -22.37
C PRO A 290 10.21 -39.25 -23.38
N LEU A 291 9.00 -38.69 -23.50
CA LEU A 291 8.69 -37.69 -24.53
C LEU A 291 9.32 -36.33 -24.21
N ILE A 292 9.70 -35.60 -25.24
CA ILE A 292 9.94 -34.16 -25.14
C ILE A 292 8.64 -33.44 -25.53
N GLY A 293 8.23 -32.45 -24.75
CA GLY A 293 6.99 -31.71 -24.98
C GLY A 293 6.57 -30.84 -23.79
N MET A 294 5.43 -30.16 -23.91
CA MET A 294 4.85 -29.35 -22.85
C MET A 294 3.74 -30.12 -22.11
N PHE A 295 4.06 -30.77 -21.00
CA PHE A 295 3.09 -31.54 -20.19
C PHE A 295 2.68 -30.82 -18.91
N VAL A 296 3.45 -29.81 -18.49
CA VAL A 296 3.25 -29.13 -17.21
C VAL A 296 1.85 -28.53 -17.09
N ASN A 297 1.14 -28.91 -16.03
CA ASN A 297 -0.07 -28.23 -15.58
C ASN A 297 0.21 -27.46 -14.27
N THR A 298 -0.66 -26.54 -13.88
CA THR A 298 -0.52 -25.77 -12.64
C THR A 298 -1.69 -26.02 -11.70
N LEU A 299 -1.38 -26.35 -10.45
CA LEU A 299 -2.36 -26.51 -9.37
C LEU A 299 -2.35 -25.29 -8.46
N VAL A 300 -3.54 -24.86 -8.02
CA VAL A 300 -3.71 -23.74 -7.08
C VAL A 300 -3.92 -24.30 -5.67
N LEU A 301 -2.88 -24.25 -4.85
CA LEU A 301 -2.90 -24.80 -3.51
C LEU A 301 -3.40 -23.75 -2.52
N ARG A 302 -4.72 -23.65 -2.34
CA ARG A 302 -5.34 -22.81 -1.31
C ARG A 302 -5.29 -23.47 0.07
N THR A 303 -4.91 -22.72 1.09
CA THR A 303 -4.95 -23.19 2.48
C THR A 303 -5.51 -22.10 3.37
N ASP A 304 -6.39 -22.50 4.30
CA ASP A 304 -6.89 -21.65 5.38
C ASP A 304 -5.99 -21.78 6.63
N LEU A 305 -5.49 -20.65 7.11
CA LEU A 305 -4.63 -20.44 8.27
C LEU A 305 -5.39 -19.72 9.40
N SER A 306 -6.73 -19.67 9.33
CA SER A 306 -7.59 -19.16 10.39
C SER A 306 -7.44 -19.99 11.68
N GLY A 307 -7.65 -19.31 12.82
CA GLY A 307 -7.56 -19.90 14.15
C GLY A 307 -6.17 -19.93 14.80
N ASP A 308 -5.14 -19.37 14.15
CA ASP A 308 -3.74 -19.39 14.63
C ASP A 308 -3.25 -20.81 14.99
N PRO A 309 -3.23 -21.73 14.00
CA PRO A 309 -2.82 -23.10 14.25
C PRO A 309 -1.35 -23.20 14.66
N SER A 310 -0.95 -24.35 15.19
CA SER A 310 0.45 -24.74 15.26
C SER A 310 1.02 -24.99 13.85
N PHE A 311 2.35 -24.91 13.70
CA PHE A 311 2.99 -25.28 12.43
C PHE A 311 2.64 -26.72 12.02
N GLY A 312 2.58 -27.65 12.97
CA GLY A 312 2.20 -29.03 12.72
C GLY A 312 0.78 -29.18 12.16
N GLU A 313 -0.19 -28.44 12.70
CA GLU A 313 -1.56 -28.41 12.17
C GLU A 313 -1.64 -27.76 10.79
N LEU A 314 -0.85 -26.71 10.53
CA LEU A 314 -0.73 -26.13 9.19
C LEU A 314 -0.18 -27.17 8.20
N LEU A 315 0.87 -27.91 8.58
CA LEU A 315 1.43 -28.96 7.75
C LEU A 315 0.40 -30.05 7.42
N ASP A 316 -0.43 -30.43 8.39
CA ASP A 316 -1.51 -31.40 8.17
C ASP A 316 -2.54 -30.87 7.17
N ARG A 317 -2.95 -29.59 7.27
CA ARG A 317 -3.83 -28.93 6.29
C ARG A 317 -3.19 -28.85 4.91
N VAL A 318 -1.91 -28.49 4.82
CA VAL A 318 -1.17 -28.42 3.54
C VAL A 318 -1.07 -29.79 2.90
N ARG A 319 -0.80 -30.84 3.69
CA ARG A 319 -0.78 -32.23 3.21
C ARG A 319 -2.13 -32.62 2.60
N GLU A 320 -3.22 -32.34 3.28
CA GLU A 320 -4.58 -32.59 2.76
C GLU A 320 -4.84 -31.82 1.46
N THR A 321 -4.55 -30.52 1.42
CA THR A 321 -4.67 -29.70 0.21
C THR A 321 -3.86 -30.26 -0.96
N VAL A 322 -2.61 -30.67 -0.71
CA VAL A 322 -1.72 -31.16 -1.78
C VAL A 322 -2.17 -32.50 -2.32
N LEU A 323 -2.58 -33.44 -1.46
CA LEU A 323 -3.08 -34.75 -1.89
C LEU A 323 -4.38 -34.60 -2.68
N ASP A 324 -5.32 -33.82 -2.16
CA ASP A 324 -6.58 -33.48 -2.83
C ASP A 324 -6.36 -32.84 -4.21
N ALA A 325 -5.39 -31.91 -4.31
CA ALA A 325 -5.03 -31.27 -5.56
C ALA A 325 -4.40 -32.24 -6.57
N LEU A 326 -3.60 -33.21 -6.11
CA LEU A 326 -2.98 -34.22 -6.98
C LEU A 326 -4.01 -35.22 -7.53
N ASP A 327 -5.00 -35.63 -6.72
CA ASP A 327 -6.11 -36.47 -7.17
C ASP A 327 -6.97 -35.78 -8.25
N HIS A 328 -6.85 -34.44 -8.36
CA HIS A 328 -7.59 -33.60 -9.29
C HIS A 328 -6.70 -32.81 -10.27
N ALA A 329 -5.49 -33.33 -10.54
CA ALA A 329 -4.48 -32.64 -11.33
C ALA A 329 -4.75 -32.57 -12.84
N GLU A 330 -5.76 -33.32 -13.33
CA GLU A 330 -6.10 -33.40 -14.75
C GLU A 330 -6.82 -32.16 -15.29
N ALA A 331 -7.43 -31.34 -14.42
CA ALA A 331 -8.07 -30.09 -14.84
C ALA A 331 -7.02 -29.08 -15.33
N PRO A 332 -7.03 -28.68 -16.62
CA PRO A 332 -6.09 -27.68 -17.11
C PRO A 332 -6.34 -26.33 -16.42
N PHE A 333 -5.26 -25.67 -15.98
CA PHE A 333 -5.34 -24.38 -15.28
C PHE A 333 -6.21 -23.33 -15.99
N ASP A 334 -6.14 -23.21 -17.32
CA ASP A 334 -6.92 -22.21 -18.05
C ASP A 334 -8.42 -22.52 -18.08
N ARG A 335 -8.76 -23.81 -18.09
CA ARG A 335 -10.16 -24.25 -17.95
C ARG A 335 -10.68 -23.96 -16.55
N LEU A 336 -9.81 -24.03 -15.55
CA LEU A 336 -10.14 -23.60 -14.20
C LEU A 336 -10.38 -22.08 -14.12
N VAL A 337 -9.51 -21.25 -14.71
CA VAL A 337 -9.71 -19.79 -14.76
C VAL A 337 -11.00 -19.44 -15.51
N GLU A 338 -11.26 -20.09 -16.65
CA GLU A 338 -12.51 -19.93 -17.42
C GLU A 338 -13.74 -20.32 -16.60
N ALA A 339 -13.68 -21.44 -15.87
CA ALA A 339 -14.80 -21.95 -15.08
C ALA A 339 -15.10 -21.12 -13.82
N LEU A 340 -14.09 -20.45 -13.26
CA LEU A 340 -14.20 -19.62 -12.05
C LEU A 340 -14.51 -18.15 -12.35
N GLN A 341 -14.15 -17.67 -13.54
CA GLN A 341 -14.30 -16.27 -13.96
C GLN A 341 -13.86 -15.28 -12.87
N PRO A 342 -12.61 -15.37 -12.35
CA PRO A 342 -12.14 -14.42 -11.33
C PRO A 342 -12.12 -12.99 -11.90
N VAL A 343 -12.23 -12.00 -11.02
CA VAL A 343 -12.10 -10.58 -11.40
C VAL A 343 -10.81 -10.39 -12.19
N ARG A 344 -10.94 -9.90 -13.42
CA ARG A 344 -9.82 -9.69 -14.33
C ARG A 344 -8.99 -8.49 -13.87
N ASP A 345 -7.70 -8.74 -13.64
CA ASP A 345 -6.71 -7.73 -13.32
C ASP A 345 -5.47 -7.99 -14.19
N THR A 346 -5.21 -7.10 -15.15
CA THR A 346 -4.08 -7.20 -16.09
C THR A 346 -2.72 -6.95 -15.42
N SER A 347 -2.72 -6.49 -14.16
CA SER A 347 -1.52 -6.33 -13.34
C SER A 347 -1.10 -7.60 -12.59
N ARG A 348 -1.89 -8.68 -12.66
CA ARG A 348 -1.70 -9.92 -11.87
C ARG A 348 -1.95 -11.19 -12.67
N THR A 349 -1.39 -12.29 -12.21
CA THR A 349 -1.82 -13.63 -12.62
C THR A 349 -3.13 -14.00 -11.91
N PRO A 350 -4.08 -14.66 -12.60
CA PRO A 350 -5.32 -15.09 -11.98
C PRO A 350 -5.07 -16.17 -10.92
N LEU A 351 -5.87 -16.17 -9.86
CA LEU A 351 -5.92 -17.15 -8.75
C LEU A 351 -4.70 -17.21 -7.82
N TYR A 352 -3.49 -16.89 -8.28
CA TYR A 352 -2.30 -16.88 -7.42
C TYR A 352 -1.24 -15.93 -7.96
N GLN A 353 -0.42 -15.36 -7.08
CA GLN A 353 0.70 -14.47 -7.44
C GLN A 353 2.06 -15.00 -6.97
N VAL A 354 2.07 -16.07 -6.17
CA VAL A 354 3.28 -16.73 -5.68
C VAL A 354 3.34 -18.17 -6.15
N GLY A 355 4.47 -18.56 -6.73
CA GLY A 355 4.77 -19.93 -7.16
C GLY A 355 5.70 -20.66 -6.19
N PHE A 356 5.58 -21.98 -6.08
CA PHE A 356 6.48 -22.81 -5.25
C PHE A 356 6.79 -24.17 -5.86
N ASN A 357 8.08 -24.46 -6.02
CA ASN A 357 8.59 -25.66 -6.70
C ASN A 357 9.70 -26.35 -5.89
N LEU A 358 9.77 -27.68 -5.96
CA LEU A 358 10.90 -28.46 -5.46
C LEU A 358 11.51 -29.25 -6.63
N LEU A 359 12.75 -28.91 -7.00
CA LEU A 359 13.44 -29.41 -8.19
C LEU A 359 14.61 -30.34 -7.82
N PRO A 360 14.93 -31.32 -8.69
CA PRO A 360 16.10 -32.19 -8.50
C PRO A 360 17.41 -31.44 -8.78
N MET A 361 18.52 -31.97 -8.24
CA MET A 361 19.87 -31.36 -8.36
C MET A 361 20.34 -31.16 -9.81
N ALA A 362 19.87 -31.98 -10.75
CA ALA A 362 20.26 -31.94 -12.16
C ALA A 362 19.72 -30.72 -12.93
N SER A 363 18.79 -29.96 -12.37
CA SER A 363 18.16 -28.79 -13.02
C SER A 363 19.05 -27.54 -13.08
N ARG A 364 20.33 -27.62 -12.67
CA ARG A 364 21.22 -26.48 -12.39
C ARG A 364 21.90 -25.84 -13.62
N GLY A 365 21.60 -26.30 -14.82
CA GLY A 365 22.15 -25.75 -16.08
C GLY A 365 21.44 -24.50 -16.59
N GLN A 366 20.41 -24.00 -15.89
CA GLN A 366 19.66 -22.82 -16.32
C GLN A 366 20.30 -21.52 -15.83
N PHE A 367 20.23 -20.48 -16.66
CA PHE A 367 20.69 -19.14 -16.30
C PHE A 367 19.54 -18.13 -16.43
N PRO A 368 19.48 -17.11 -15.54
CA PRO A 368 18.43 -16.12 -15.58
C PRO A 368 18.54 -15.25 -16.84
N ASN A 369 17.42 -15.01 -17.50
CA ASN A 369 17.28 -14.10 -18.64
C ASN A 369 16.92 -12.66 -18.20
N GLY A 370 16.72 -12.44 -16.89
CA GLY A 370 16.31 -11.18 -16.28
C GLY A 370 14.81 -10.92 -16.38
N THR A 371 13.99 -11.97 -16.44
CA THR A 371 12.53 -11.87 -16.40
C THR A 371 11.92 -12.45 -15.14
N ALA A 372 10.66 -12.10 -14.85
CA ALA A 372 9.84 -12.73 -13.83
C ALA A 372 8.48 -13.14 -14.38
N GLN A 373 8.03 -14.36 -14.08
CA GLN A 373 6.71 -14.85 -14.52
C GLN A 373 5.57 -14.45 -13.56
N LEU A 374 5.92 -14.27 -12.28
CA LEU A 374 5.02 -14.01 -11.16
C LEU A 374 5.54 -12.81 -10.35
N ASP A 375 4.76 -12.38 -9.36
CA ASP A 375 5.27 -11.43 -8.38
C ASP A 375 6.48 -12.02 -7.63
N LEU A 376 6.37 -13.31 -7.25
CA LEU A 376 7.40 -14.10 -6.61
C LEU A 376 7.28 -15.58 -7.02
N ASN A 377 8.37 -16.20 -7.47
CA ASN A 377 8.46 -17.65 -7.66
C ASN A 377 9.59 -18.21 -6.77
N VAL A 378 9.29 -19.26 -6.02
CA VAL A 378 10.23 -19.87 -5.06
C VAL A 378 10.58 -21.28 -5.51
N ASP A 379 11.79 -21.45 -6.02
CA ASP A 379 12.33 -22.74 -6.44
C ASP A 379 13.31 -23.27 -5.38
N VAL A 380 13.08 -24.49 -4.91
CA VAL A 380 14.00 -25.18 -4.00
C VAL A 380 14.73 -26.28 -4.76
N VAL A 381 16.05 -26.25 -4.78
CA VAL A 381 16.91 -27.24 -5.45
C VAL A 381 17.71 -28.01 -4.41
N ARG A 382 17.61 -29.33 -4.40
CA ARG A 382 18.47 -30.15 -3.52
C ARG A 382 19.92 -30.08 -3.98
N THR A 383 20.84 -29.98 -3.03
CA THR A 383 22.28 -29.95 -3.29
C THR A 383 23.00 -30.93 -2.36
N ALA A 384 24.26 -31.26 -2.66
CA ALA A 384 25.08 -32.06 -1.76
C ALA A 384 25.27 -31.43 -0.36
N GLY A 385 25.12 -30.10 -0.25
CA GLY A 385 25.28 -29.34 0.99
C GLY A 385 23.97 -29.02 1.73
N GLY A 386 22.83 -29.58 1.29
CA GLY A 386 21.49 -29.25 1.81
C GLY A 386 20.54 -28.87 0.67
N ALA A 387 20.04 -27.64 0.67
CA ALA A 387 19.19 -27.14 -0.42
C ALA A 387 19.49 -25.66 -0.74
N GLY A 388 19.39 -25.27 -2.00
CA GLY A 388 19.35 -23.88 -2.43
C GLY A 388 17.91 -23.44 -2.66
N VAL A 389 17.55 -22.26 -2.19
CA VAL A 389 16.25 -21.61 -2.43
C VAL A 389 16.50 -20.40 -3.32
N TYR A 390 15.81 -20.36 -4.45
CA TYR A 390 15.90 -19.33 -5.47
C TYR A 390 14.58 -18.60 -5.52
N LEU A 391 14.62 -17.29 -5.26
CA LEU A 391 13.46 -16.42 -5.23
C LEU A 391 13.54 -15.53 -6.46
N GLU A 392 12.88 -15.90 -7.54
CA GLU A 392 12.66 -15.04 -8.70
C GLU A 392 11.55 -14.04 -8.36
N TYR A 393 11.76 -12.76 -8.60
CA TYR A 393 10.81 -11.72 -8.23
C TYR A 393 10.73 -10.62 -9.30
N SER A 394 9.56 -9.97 -9.38
CA SER A 394 9.36 -8.82 -10.25
C SER A 394 10.06 -7.57 -9.70
N THR A 395 10.97 -7.00 -10.49
CA THR A 395 11.67 -5.75 -10.13
C THR A 395 10.77 -4.51 -10.25
N ASP A 396 9.61 -4.66 -10.88
CA ASP A 396 8.59 -3.60 -10.93
C ASP A 396 7.92 -3.40 -9.56
N LEU A 397 8.02 -4.40 -8.67
CA LEU A 397 7.37 -4.41 -7.36
C LEU A 397 8.36 -4.38 -6.20
N PHE A 398 9.45 -5.14 -6.28
CA PHE A 398 10.35 -5.39 -5.15
C PHE A 398 11.78 -4.94 -5.39
N ASP A 399 12.41 -4.46 -4.33
CA ASP A 399 13.85 -4.28 -4.23
C ASP A 399 14.55 -5.57 -3.77
N ALA A 400 15.81 -5.73 -4.18
CA ALA A 400 16.63 -6.89 -3.80
C ALA A 400 16.73 -7.07 -2.28
N ASP A 401 16.83 -5.96 -1.53
CA ASP A 401 16.93 -5.99 -0.08
C ASP A 401 15.63 -6.47 0.59
N THR A 402 14.47 -6.17 -0.01
CA THR A 402 13.16 -6.65 0.48
C THR A 402 13.05 -8.16 0.33
N ILE A 403 13.48 -8.69 -0.81
CA ILE A 403 13.49 -10.13 -1.06
C ILE A 403 14.53 -10.84 -0.20
N ALA A 404 15.70 -10.24 0.04
CA ALA A 404 16.70 -10.76 0.96
C ALA A 404 16.17 -10.89 2.39
N ARG A 405 15.41 -9.89 2.87
CA ARG A 405 14.73 -9.95 4.18
C ARG A 405 13.67 -11.05 4.23
N LEU A 406 12.84 -11.17 3.18
CA LEU A 406 11.82 -12.21 3.06
C LEU A 406 12.46 -13.61 3.06
N ALA A 407 13.54 -13.82 2.32
CA ALA A 407 14.31 -15.06 2.30
C ALA A 407 14.90 -15.39 3.68
N GLY A 408 15.47 -14.40 4.37
CA GLY A 408 15.94 -14.55 5.75
C GLY A 408 14.84 -14.96 6.72
N ALA A 409 13.66 -14.34 6.62
CA ALA A 409 12.49 -14.69 7.42
C ALA A 409 11.98 -16.11 7.11
N TYR A 410 12.00 -16.53 5.83
CA TYR A 410 11.64 -17.89 5.44
C TYR A 410 12.54 -18.93 6.12
N ARG A 411 13.86 -18.71 6.12
CA ARG A 411 14.80 -19.57 6.85
C ARG A 411 14.47 -19.64 8.34
N LEU A 412 14.22 -18.51 9.00
CA LEU A 412 13.89 -18.46 10.43
C LEU A 412 12.61 -19.23 10.76
N VAL A 413 11.58 -19.12 9.91
CA VAL A 413 10.34 -19.88 10.04
C VAL A 413 10.61 -21.38 9.95
N LEU A 414 11.42 -21.82 8.98
CA LEU A 414 11.78 -23.23 8.83
C LEU A 414 12.61 -23.76 10.00
N GLU A 415 13.57 -22.98 10.51
CA GLU A 415 14.36 -23.31 11.69
C GLU A 415 13.48 -23.49 12.94
N ALA A 416 12.54 -22.56 13.17
CA ALA A 416 11.60 -22.65 14.29
C ALA A 416 10.64 -23.84 14.15
N ALA A 417 10.15 -24.11 12.93
CA ALA A 417 9.29 -25.25 12.64
C ALA A 417 9.99 -26.60 12.85
N ALA A 418 11.27 -26.70 12.48
CA ALA A 418 12.09 -27.89 12.71
C ALA A 418 12.33 -28.14 14.20
N ALA A 419 12.59 -27.07 14.96
CA ALA A 419 12.86 -27.13 16.40
C ALA A 419 11.63 -27.50 17.22
N ASP A 420 10.48 -26.84 16.99
CA ASP A 420 9.22 -27.14 17.67
C ASP A 420 8.00 -26.93 16.75
N PRO A 421 7.46 -28.00 16.13
CA PRO A 421 6.28 -27.89 15.27
C PRO A 421 4.99 -27.59 16.06
N GLY A 422 5.03 -27.59 17.40
CA GLY A 422 3.93 -27.15 18.26
C GLY A 422 3.78 -25.63 18.35
N THR A 423 4.79 -24.87 17.90
CA THR A 423 4.77 -23.40 17.89
C THR A 423 3.62 -22.88 17.05
N ARG A 424 2.88 -21.89 17.57
CA ARG A 424 1.78 -21.25 16.83
C ARG A 424 2.31 -20.36 15.71
N LEU A 425 1.55 -20.22 14.63
CA LEU A 425 1.95 -19.38 13.50
C LEU A 425 2.19 -17.93 13.91
N SER A 426 1.43 -17.40 14.87
CA SER A 426 1.61 -16.05 15.40
C SER A 426 2.93 -15.85 16.17
N GLU A 427 3.51 -16.94 16.68
CA GLU A 427 4.73 -16.95 17.49
C GLU A 427 6.00 -17.26 16.70
N LEU A 428 5.87 -17.75 15.46
CA LEU A 428 7.02 -18.01 14.59
C LEU A 428 7.83 -16.72 14.35
N PRO A 429 9.18 -16.78 14.41
CA PRO A 429 10.02 -15.61 14.24
C PRO A 429 10.06 -15.17 12.78
N LEU A 430 9.72 -13.90 12.53
CA LEU A 430 9.80 -13.26 11.21
C LEU A 430 11.06 -12.40 11.03
N MET A 431 11.86 -12.26 12.07
CA MET A 431 13.07 -11.45 12.10
C MET A 431 14.01 -11.97 13.19
N THR A 432 15.29 -11.65 13.10
CA THR A 432 16.26 -12.01 14.14
C THR A 432 16.01 -11.23 15.43
N ALA A 433 16.56 -11.72 16.55
CA ALA A 433 16.49 -11.00 17.83
C ALA A 433 17.15 -9.62 17.76
N GLU A 434 18.19 -9.46 16.93
CA GLU A 434 18.86 -8.18 16.71
C GLU A 434 17.98 -7.21 15.93
N GLN A 435 17.35 -7.65 14.84
CA GLN A 435 16.38 -6.84 14.09
C GLN A 435 15.20 -6.42 14.99
N ARG A 436 14.69 -7.35 15.80
CA ARG A 436 13.64 -7.04 16.78
C ARG A 436 14.08 -5.98 17.79
N ARG A 437 15.30 -6.09 18.31
CA ARG A 437 15.86 -5.10 19.25
C ARG A 437 16.01 -3.73 18.60
N GLU A 438 16.46 -3.68 17.34
CA GLU A 438 16.57 -2.42 16.60
C GLU A 438 15.21 -1.73 16.47
N LEU A 439 14.16 -2.45 16.08
CA LEU A 439 12.80 -1.91 15.96
C LEU A 439 12.22 -1.44 17.30
N LEU A 440 12.44 -2.22 18.37
CA LEU A 440 11.82 -1.94 19.67
C LEU A 440 12.58 -0.92 20.51
N THR A 441 13.90 -0.85 20.35
CA THR A 441 14.78 -0.05 21.22
C THR A 441 15.73 0.85 20.46
N GLY A 442 16.32 0.42 19.34
CA GLY A 442 17.28 1.23 18.58
C GLY A 442 16.64 2.49 18.00
N TRP A 443 15.65 2.33 17.12
CA TRP A 443 14.91 3.47 16.53
C TRP A 443 13.96 4.17 17.50
N ASN A 444 13.81 3.62 18.70
CA ASN A 444 13.01 4.16 19.78
C ASN A 444 13.85 4.78 20.91
N ASP A 445 15.18 4.88 20.74
CA ASP A 445 16.07 5.59 21.67
C ASP A 445 16.00 7.10 21.43
N THR A 446 14.84 7.67 21.74
CA THR A 446 14.55 9.10 21.53
C THR A 446 14.70 9.92 22.80
N ALA A 447 15.31 9.35 23.85
CA ALA A 447 15.45 10.00 25.14
C ALA A 447 16.21 11.32 25.01
N ALA A 448 15.60 12.41 25.49
CA ALA A 448 16.22 13.72 25.46
C ALA A 448 15.81 14.58 26.66
N PRO A 449 16.71 15.43 27.18
CA PRO A 449 16.37 16.32 28.27
C PRO A 449 15.36 17.38 27.83
N TYR A 450 14.35 17.62 28.67
CA TYR A 450 13.42 18.75 28.55
C TYR A 450 13.08 19.27 29.96
N PRO A 451 12.66 20.54 30.11
CA PRO A 451 12.30 21.08 31.42
C PRO A 451 11.06 20.40 32.00
N GLU A 452 11.16 19.81 33.20
CA GLU A 452 10.02 19.30 33.96
C GLU A 452 9.30 20.43 34.70
N ARG A 453 8.79 21.40 33.95
CA ARG A 453 8.05 22.57 34.45
C ARG A 453 6.77 22.77 33.66
N THR A 454 5.93 23.69 34.11
CA THR A 454 4.70 24.05 33.40
C THR A 454 4.94 25.15 32.36
N LEU A 455 4.04 25.24 31.37
CA LEU A 455 4.18 26.18 30.26
C LEU A 455 4.24 27.65 30.73
N HIS A 456 3.39 28.02 31.70
CA HIS A 456 3.33 29.39 32.19
C HIS A 456 4.57 29.78 32.99
N GLU A 457 5.18 28.84 33.73
CA GLU A 457 6.46 29.07 34.40
C GLU A 457 7.59 29.32 33.40
N LEU A 458 7.65 28.53 32.33
CA LEU A 458 8.67 28.70 31.28
C LEU A 458 8.52 30.03 30.53
N VAL A 459 7.29 30.47 30.28
CA VAL A 459 7.01 31.80 29.72
C VAL A 459 7.44 32.91 30.68
N ALA A 460 7.15 32.79 31.97
CA ALA A 460 7.58 33.76 32.98
C ALA A 460 9.12 33.81 33.12
N GLU A 461 9.79 32.66 33.07
CA GLU A 461 11.25 32.57 33.05
C GLU A 461 11.86 33.20 31.80
N GLN A 462 11.22 33.06 30.63
CA GLN A 462 11.63 33.75 29.42
C GLN A 462 11.40 35.26 29.54
N ALA A 463 10.28 35.68 30.13
CA ALA A 463 9.99 37.09 30.33
C ALA A 463 10.99 37.79 31.27
N ALA A 464 11.46 37.08 32.29
CA ALA A 464 12.54 37.57 33.15
C ALA A 464 13.89 37.67 32.42
N ARG A 465 14.13 36.82 31.40
CA ARG A 465 15.37 36.81 30.60
C ARG A 465 15.42 37.92 29.56
N THR A 466 14.30 38.21 28.89
CA THR A 466 14.22 39.18 27.80
C THR A 466 12.99 40.10 27.94
N PRO A 467 12.91 40.93 29.01
CA PRO A 467 11.71 41.67 29.35
C PRO A 467 11.26 42.67 28.29
N ASP A 468 12.21 43.33 27.62
CA ASP A 468 11.95 44.40 26.65
C ASP A 468 11.75 43.88 25.21
N ALA A 469 11.93 42.58 24.97
CA ALA A 469 11.71 41.98 23.66
C ALA A 469 10.21 41.86 23.36
N VAL A 470 9.83 41.97 22.09
CA VAL A 470 8.43 41.82 21.65
C VAL A 470 8.02 40.35 21.70
N ALA A 471 7.04 40.03 22.55
CA ALA A 471 6.50 38.68 22.72
C ALA A 471 5.33 38.41 21.77
N VAL A 472 4.44 39.39 21.57
CA VAL A 472 3.21 39.23 20.78
C VAL A 472 3.02 40.45 19.87
N ARG A 473 2.70 40.22 18.60
CA ARG A 473 2.30 41.24 17.63
C ARG A 473 0.91 40.93 17.08
N ALA A 474 0.00 41.88 17.19
CA ALA A 474 -1.39 41.74 16.74
C ALA A 474 -1.64 42.42 15.37
N PRO A 475 -2.70 42.01 14.64
CA PRO A 475 -3.01 42.56 13.31
C PRO A 475 -3.32 44.07 13.29
N ASP A 476 -3.82 44.59 14.40
CA ASP A 476 -4.18 46.00 14.60
C ASP A 476 -2.98 46.89 14.95
N GLY A 477 -1.77 46.31 14.99
CA GLY A 477 -0.52 47.00 15.30
C GLY A 477 -0.18 47.05 16.79
N VAL A 478 -1.00 46.43 17.65
CA VAL A 478 -0.67 46.32 19.08
C VAL A 478 0.47 45.31 19.27
N GLU A 479 1.52 45.74 19.97
CA GLU A 479 2.63 44.88 20.39
C GLU A 479 2.66 44.79 21.90
N LEU A 480 2.97 43.61 22.43
CA LEU A 480 3.32 43.42 23.84
C LEU A 480 4.75 42.94 23.96
N THR A 481 5.49 43.59 24.84
CA THR A 481 6.76 43.05 25.35
C THR A 481 6.52 41.85 26.25
N TYR A 482 7.55 41.04 26.49
CA TYR A 482 7.48 39.93 27.44
C TYR A 482 7.10 40.40 28.85
N ALA A 483 7.61 41.55 29.31
CA ALA A 483 7.28 42.09 30.62
C ALA A 483 5.79 42.49 30.72
N GLU A 484 5.24 43.11 29.68
CA GLU A 484 3.82 43.48 29.64
C GLU A 484 2.90 42.26 29.56
N LEU A 485 3.29 41.25 28.77
CA LEU A 485 2.56 39.98 28.68
C LEU A 485 2.51 39.29 30.05
N ASP A 486 3.65 39.21 30.74
CA ASP A 486 3.75 38.59 32.07
C ASP A 486 2.87 39.33 33.10
N ALA A 487 2.95 40.67 33.14
CA ALA A 487 2.18 41.48 34.07
C ALA A 487 0.67 41.36 33.85
N ARG A 488 0.21 41.41 32.59
CA ARG A 488 -1.22 41.23 32.25
C ARG A 488 -1.72 39.83 32.60
N THR A 489 -0.89 38.81 32.34
CA THR A 489 -1.17 37.41 32.66
C THR A 489 -1.29 37.19 34.17
N GLU A 490 -0.35 37.72 34.96
CA GLU A 490 -0.35 37.66 36.43
C GLU A 490 -1.59 38.33 37.02
N ALA A 491 -1.92 39.54 36.55
CA ALA A 491 -3.08 40.29 37.03
C ALA A 491 -4.40 39.54 36.76
N LEU A 492 -4.57 38.98 35.57
CA LEU A 492 -5.75 38.20 35.23
C LEU A 492 -5.79 36.87 36.01
N ALA A 493 -4.67 36.15 36.16
CA ALA A 493 -4.60 34.91 36.92
C ALA A 493 -5.06 35.08 38.38
N ARG A 494 -4.61 36.16 39.04
CA ARG A 494 -5.05 36.48 40.42
C ARG A 494 -6.55 36.74 40.51
N ARG A 495 -7.13 37.41 39.51
CA ARG A 495 -8.58 37.61 39.42
C ARG A 495 -9.33 36.30 39.20
N LEU A 496 -8.83 35.41 38.36
CA LEU A 496 -9.42 34.09 38.15
C LEU A 496 -9.46 33.29 39.46
N VAL A 497 -8.34 33.27 40.21
CA VAL A 497 -8.25 32.59 41.51
C VAL A 497 -9.19 33.22 42.53
N ALA A 498 -9.26 34.55 42.59
CA ALA A 498 -10.23 35.25 43.45
C ALA A 498 -11.69 34.97 43.06
N GLY A 499 -11.94 34.73 41.76
CA GLY A 499 -13.22 34.28 41.22
C GLY A 499 -13.54 32.80 41.45
N GLY A 500 -12.69 32.06 42.18
CA GLY A 500 -12.92 30.67 42.57
C GLY A 500 -12.32 29.62 41.65
N VAL A 501 -11.52 30.02 40.65
CA VAL A 501 -10.71 29.08 39.85
C VAL A 501 -9.68 28.41 40.75
N ARG A 502 -9.59 27.08 40.67
CA ARG A 502 -8.64 26.25 41.42
C ARG A 502 -7.75 25.45 40.47
N ALA A 503 -6.71 24.82 41.00
CA ALA A 503 -5.88 23.88 40.26
C ALA A 503 -6.74 22.81 39.53
N GLU A 504 -6.42 22.56 38.26
CA GLU A 504 -7.15 21.70 37.31
C GLU A 504 -8.63 22.05 37.06
N SER A 505 -9.09 23.25 37.44
CA SER A 505 -10.40 23.73 36.96
C SER A 505 -10.36 23.84 35.44
N CYS A 506 -11.44 23.45 34.77
CA CYS A 506 -11.59 23.70 33.33
C CYS A 506 -12.18 25.11 33.12
N VAL A 507 -11.45 25.98 32.43
CA VAL A 507 -11.90 27.34 32.09
C VAL A 507 -12.09 27.44 30.58
N ALA A 508 -13.33 27.69 30.15
CA ALA A 508 -13.66 27.82 28.75
C ALA A 508 -13.24 29.19 28.20
N LEU A 509 -12.71 29.23 26.98
CA LEU A 509 -12.27 30.44 26.28
C LEU A 509 -13.03 30.58 24.98
N CYS A 510 -13.89 31.60 24.87
CA CYS A 510 -14.60 31.96 23.65
C CYS A 510 -14.28 33.41 23.29
N LEU A 511 -13.12 33.63 22.68
CA LEU A 511 -12.55 34.94 22.39
C LEU A 511 -12.06 34.99 20.93
N PRO A 512 -12.17 36.15 20.26
CA PRO A 512 -11.60 36.34 18.94
C PRO A 512 -10.08 36.26 19.00
N ARG A 513 -9.45 35.98 17.86
CA ARG A 513 -8.00 35.88 17.79
C ARG A 513 -7.35 37.24 18.05
N GLY A 514 -6.48 37.33 19.04
CA GLY A 514 -5.80 38.58 19.40
C GLY A 514 -5.07 38.50 20.75
N VAL A 515 -4.55 39.65 21.20
CA VAL A 515 -3.77 39.76 22.44
C VAL A 515 -4.54 39.25 23.66
N HIS A 516 -5.81 39.63 23.79
CA HIS A 516 -6.65 39.22 24.92
C HIS A 516 -6.83 37.69 25.01
N GLN A 517 -6.87 37.01 23.87
CA GLN A 517 -6.96 35.54 23.81
C GLN A 517 -5.69 34.89 24.38
N ILE A 518 -4.52 35.40 24.02
CA ILE A 518 -3.22 34.89 24.50
C ILE A 518 -3.05 35.18 26.01
N VAL A 519 -3.37 36.39 26.45
CA VAL A 519 -3.33 36.77 27.88
C VAL A 519 -4.29 35.89 28.69
N ALA A 520 -5.51 35.66 28.20
CA ALA A 520 -6.49 34.80 28.87
C ALA A 520 -6.01 33.35 28.98
N LEU A 521 -5.47 32.79 27.90
CA LEU A 521 -4.90 31.44 27.88
C LEU A 521 -3.78 31.29 28.91
N LEU A 522 -2.79 32.18 28.89
CA LEU A 522 -1.67 32.12 29.83
C LEU A 522 -2.14 32.35 31.28
N ALA A 523 -3.14 33.21 31.49
CA ALA A 523 -3.67 33.50 32.83
C ALA A 523 -4.42 32.30 33.42
N VAL A 524 -5.15 31.54 32.59
CA VAL A 524 -5.77 30.27 32.99
C VAL A 524 -4.71 29.28 33.44
N LEU A 525 -3.65 29.10 32.63
CA LEU A 525 -2.55 28.20 32.98
C LEU A 525 -1.84 28.63 34.28
N ARG A 526 -1.61 29.94 34.44
CA ARG A 526 -0.97 30.52 35.63
C ARG A 526 -1.85 30.50 36.88
N ALA A 527 -3.16 30.42 36.71
CA ALA A 527 -4.10 30.12 37.79
C ALA A 527 -4.12 28.61 38.16
N GLY A 528 -3.30 27.79 37.50
CA GLY A 528 -3.23 26.34 37.69
C GLY A 528 -4.38 25.57 37.02
N ALA A 529 -5.19 26.24 36.19
CA ALA A 529 -6.33 25.67 35.51
C ALA A 529 -5.96 25.21 34.09
N CYS A 530 -6.83 24.37 33.48
CA CYS A 530 -6.71 24.00 32.08
C CYS A 530 -7.70 24.81 31.24
N TYR A 531 -7.27 25.21 30.03
CA TYR A 531 -8.17 25.91 29.13
C TYR A 531 -8.95 24.96 28.23
N LEU A 532 -10.21 25.29 27.97
CA LEU A 532 -11.07 24.68 26.96
C LEU A 532 -11.35 25.73 25.88
N PRO A 533 -10.72 25.65 24.71
CA PRO A 533 -11.00 26.57 23.61
C PRO A 533 -12.38 26.27 23.01
N LEU A 534 -13.17 27.33 22.78
CA LEU A 534 -14.46 27.28 22.12
C LEU A 534 -14.43 28.20 20.90
N ASP A 535 -14.72 27.64 19.73
CA ASP A 535 -14.87 28.42 18.51
C ASP A 535 -16.27 29.06 18.46
N ALA A 536 -16.33 30.39 18.44
CA ALA A 536 -17.60 31.13 18.37
C ALA A 536 -18.38 30.89 17.06
N ALA A 537 -17.75 30.31 16.04
CA ALA A 537 -18.41 29.88 14.82
C ALA A 537 -19.16 28.54 14.97
N TYR A 538 -18.95 27.79 16.06
CA TYR A 538 -19.66 26.54 16.27
C TYR A 538 -21.15 26.75 16.57
N PRO A 539 -22.03 25.81 16.17
CA PRO A 539 -23.44 25.88 16.53
C PRO A 539 -23.64 25.91 18.06
N ALA A 540 -24.63 26.65 18.52
CA ALA A 540 -24.92 26.83 19.95
C ALA A 540 -25.14 25.50 20.69
N GLU A 541 -25.75 24.51 20.04
CA GLU A 541 -25.96 23.17 20.61
C GLU A 541 -24.63 22.43 20.85
N ARG A 542 -23.68 22.56 19.92
CA ARG A 542 -22.33 22.01 20.07
C ARG A 542 -21.59 22.70 21.22
N LEU A 543 -21.63 24.03 21.29
CA LEU A 543 -21.03 24.77 22.40
C LEU A 543 -21.63 24.38 23.76
N ALA A 544 -22.96 24.19 23.82
CA ALA A 544 -23.65 23.74 25.03
C ALA A 544 -23.18 22.34 25.46
N TYR A 545 -23.01 21.42 24.49
CA TYR A 545 -22.46 20.09 24.77
C TYR A 545 -21.04 20.17 25.31
N LEU A 546 -20.14 20.92 24.67
CA LEU A 546 -18.74 21.05 25.10
C LEU A 546 -18.62 21.62 26.51
N LEU A 547 -19.40 22.66 26.83
CA LEU A 547 -19.45 23.25 28.18
C LEU A 547 -19.98 22.26 29.23
N ALA A 548 -20.99 21.47 28.87
CA ALA A 548 -21.59 20.50 29.78
C ALA A 548 -20.70 19.27 30.03
N ASP A 549 -20.11 18.69 28.96
CA ASP A 549 -19.28 17.48 29.05
C ASP A 549 -17.95 17.76 29.74
N SER A 550 -17.37 18.96 29.54
CA SER A 550 -16.10 19.37 30.18
C SER A 550 -16.22 19.73 31.66
N GLY A 551 -17.43 20.02 32.13
CA GLY A 551 -17.66 20.57 33.47
C GLY A 551 -16.99 21.94 33.68
N ALA A 552 -16.90 22.77 32.64
CA ALA A 552 -16.26 24.09 32.70
C ALA A 552 -16.78 24.92 33.89
N ALA A 553 -15.86 25.40 34.73
CA ALA A 553 -16.16 26.15 35.95
C ALA A 553 -16.40 27.65 35.69
N LEU A 554 -15.80 28.17 34.62
CA LEU A 554 -15.85 29.58 34.24
C LEU A 554 -15.73 29.68 32.71
N LEU A 555 -16.36 30.70 32.11
CA LEU A 555 -16.23 31.05 30.70
C LEU A 555 -15.65 32.46 30.54
N LEU A 556 -14.53 32.59 29.85
CA LEU A 556 -13.95 33.88 29.47
C LEU A 556 -14.40 34.23 28.05
N THR A 557 -14.99 35.40 27.88
CA THR A 557 -15.47 35.91 26.59
C THR A 557 -15.44 37.44 26.57
N ASP A 558 -15.93 38.06 25.50
CA ASP A 558 -16.11 39.51 25.40
C ASP A 558 -17.59 39.86 25.17
N SER A 559 -17.94 41.15 25.25
CA SER A 559 -19.32 41.58 25.08
C SER A 559 -19.88 41.28 23.67
N ALA A 560 -19.02 41.24 22.64
CA ALA A 560 -19.44 41.02 21.25
C ALA A 560 -19.80 39.55 20.95
N HIS A 561 -19.18 38.61 21.64
CA HIS A 561 -19.38 37.18 21.46
C HIS A 561 -20.38 36.58 22.46
N ARG A 562 -20.76 37.34 23.50
CA ARG A 562 -21.69 36.92 24.54
C ARG A 562 -23.02 36.38 24.02
N ASP A 563 -23.58 37.03 23.00
CA ASP A 563 -24.89 36.67 22.43
C ASP A 563 -24.86 35.38 21.58
N ARG A 564 -23.66 34.94 21.16
CA ARG A 564 -23.47 33.70 20.38
C ARG A 564 -23.37 32.46 21.28
N LEU A 565 -23.28 32.66 22.59
CA LEU A 565 -23.13 31.59 23.57
C LEU A 565 -24.49 30.95 23.94
N PRO A 566 -24.50 29.65 24.28
CA PRO A 566 -25.72 28.97 24.69
C PRO A 566 -26.31 29.58 25.98
N ALA A 567 -27.64 29.49 26.12
CA ALA A 567 -28.34 30.00 27.30
C ALA A 567 -27.91 29.30 28.60
N LYS A 568 -27.65 27.99 28.53
CA LYS A 568 -27.09 27.21 29.64
C LYS A 568 -25.56 27.22 29.53
N ARG A 569 -24.91 27.99 30.41
CA ARG A 569 -23.46 28.17 30.46
C ARG A 569 -22.98 28.42 31.90
N PRO A 570 -21.69 28.20 32.21
CA PRO A 570 -21.13 28.55 33.52
C PRO A 570 -21.07 30.07 33.73
N PRO A 571 -20.70 30.55 34.93
CA PRO A 571 -20.42 31.96 35.16
C PRO A 571 -19.45 32.51 34.11
N GLU A 572 -19.74 33.71 33.60
CA GLU A 572 -18.96 34.35 32.55
C GLU A 572 -18.18 35.55 33.08
N LEU A 573 -16.99 35.77 32.54
CA LEU A 573 -16.16 36.95 32.79
C LEU A 573 -15.90 37.63 31.45
N LEU A 574 -16.38 38.88 31.32
CA LEU A 574 -16.23 39.70 30.12
C LEU A 574 -14.91 40.46 30.19
N LEU A 575 -13.94 40.09 29.35
CA LEU A 575 -12.58 40.62 29.43
C LEU A 575 -12.48 42.09 29.01
N ASP A 576 -13.33 42.52 28.09
CA ASP A 576 -13.44 43.91 27.59
C ASP A 576 -14.06 44.87 28.60
N GLN A 577 -14.69 44.36 29.66
CA GLN A 577 -15.24 45.15 30.76
C GLN A 577 -14.29 45.22 31.97
N LEU A 578 -13.13 44.56 31.91
CA LEU A 578 -12.14 44.60 32.96
C LEU A 578 -11.27 45.85 32.80
N THR A 579 -11.34 46.77 33.76
CA THR A 579 -10.27 47.75 33.97
C THR A 579 -9.05 47.00 34.49
N VAL A 580 -8.13 46.69 33.58
CA VAL A 580 -6.75 46.33 33.91
C VAL A 580 -6.00 47.65 34.07
N PRO A 581 -5.25 47.88 35.16
CA PRO A 581 -4.41 49.06 35.27
C PRO A 581 -3.42 49.09 34.09
N GLU A 582 -3.60 50.02 33.16
CA GLU A 582 -2.64 50.29 32.11
C GLU A 582 -1.41 50.94 32.77
N SER A 583 -0.26 50.28 32.67
CA SER A 583 1.05 50.67 33.20
C SER A 583 1.23 50.56 34.73
N ALA A 584 1.95 49.52 35.16
CA ALA A 584 2.84 49.65 36.31
C ALA A 584 4.11 50.34 35.79
N SER A 585 4.17 51.66 35.88
CA SER A 585 5.42 52.41 35.68
C SER A 585 6.52 51.82 36.59
N PRO A 586 7.79 51.68 36.15
CA PRO A 586 8.85 51.16 37.00
C PRO A 586 9.02 52.11 38.19
N VAL A 587 8.69 51.63 39.38
CA VAL A 587 8.75 52.42 40.62
C VAL A 587 10.21 52.66 40.98
N THR A 588 10.76 53.79 40.54
CA THR A 588 11.97 54.40 41.11
C THR A 588 11.61 55.69 41.84
N ALA A 589 11.03 55.58 43.04
CA ALA A 589 11.02 56.67 44.03
C ALA A 589 10.75 56.12 45.45
N PRO A 590 11.45 56.61 46.48
CA PRO A 590 11.25 56.17 47.87
C PRO A 590 9.96 56.77 48.46
N PRO A 591 9.32 56.11 49.44
CA PRO A 591 8.00 56.51 49.90
C PRO A 591 8.08 57.74 50.83
N GLY A 592 7.36 58.81 50.46
CA GLY A 592 6.98 59.90 51.36
C GLY A 592 5.57 59.68 51.93
N PRO A 593 5.21 60.25 53.10
CA PRO A 593 3.94 59.95 53.75
C PRO A 593 2.86 60.99 53.43
N SER A 594 1.76 60.57 52.81
CA SER A 594 0.39 61.15 52.96
C SER A 594 -0.61 60.31 52.15
N SER A 595 -1.52 59.56 52.77
CA SER A 595 -2.89 59.92 53.22
C SER A 595 -4.00 59.65 52.18
N SER A 596 -4.70 58.53 52.42
CA SER A 596 -6.14 58.25 52.20
C SER A 596 -6.81 58.58 50.86
N THR A 597 -7.00 57.54 50.05
CA THR A 597 -8.31 57.11 49.53
C THR A 597 -8.33 55.58 49.49
N ALA A 598 -9.48 54.97 49.75
CA ALA A 598 -9.63 53.53 49.84
C ALA A 598 -9.45 52.85 48.46
N ASP A 599 -8.23 52.42 48.17
CA ASP A 599 -7.98 51.36 47.19
C ASP A 599 -8.22 50.02 47.90
N GLU A 600 -9.21 49.26 47.44
CA GLU A 600 -9.32 47.85 47.81
C GLU A 600 -8.00 47.16 47.45
N PRO A 601 -7.29 46.53 48.41
CA PRO A 601 -6.12 45.75 48.07
C PRO A 601 -6.57 44.60 47.18
N GLY A 602 -6.07 44.58 45.94
CA GLY A 602 -6.30 43.47 45.02
C GLY A 602 -5.94 42.13 45.68
N PRO A 603 -6.56 41.01 45.27
CA PRO A 603 -6.38 39.71 45.91
C PRO A 603 -4.90 39.30 45.94
N SER A 604 -4.31 39.36 47.13
CA SER A 604 -2.88 39.13 47.40
C SER A 604 -2.56 37.70 47.85
N GLY A 605 -3.50 36.76 47.65
CA GLY A 605 -3.27 35.34 47.90
C GLY A 605 -2.20 34.73 46.98
N PRO A 606 -1.51 33.66 47.40
CA PRO A 606 -0.60 32.93 46.53
C PRO A 606 -1.37 32.26 45.39
N LEU A 607 -0.80 32.28 44.19
CA LEU A 607 -1.31 31.49 43.07
C LEU A 607 -1.13 29.99 43.36
N PRO A 608 -2.02 29.11 42.86
CA PRO A 608 -1.88 27.67 43.04
C PRO A 608 -0.56 27.12 42.46
N SER A 609 0.05 26.17 43.17
CA SER A 609 1.19 25.42 42.65
C SER A 609 0.70 24.20 41.87
N VAL A 610 1.12 24.08 40.61
CA VAL A 610 0.83 22.95 39.71
C VAL A 610 2.13 22.43 39.11
N GLY A 611 2.16 21.15 38.73
CA GLY A 611 3.32 20.47 38.15
C GLY A 611 3.10 20.03 36.70
N PRO A 612 4.11 19.39 36.08
CA PRO A 612 4.09 19.00 34.67
C PRO A 612 2.97 18.02 34.27
N ASP A 613 2.49 17.20 35.21
CA ASP A 613 1.41 16.24 34.98
C ASP A 613 0.00 16.87 35.04
N ASN A 614 -0.10 18.12 35.49
CA ASN A 614 -1.37 18.83 35.48
C ASN A 614 -1.80 19.19 34.05
N LEU A 615 -3.12 19.26 33.85
CA LEU A 615 -3.70 19.56 32.54
C LEU A 615 -3.36 20.98 32.08
N ALA A 616 -2.79 21.09 30.88
CA ALA A 616 -2.66 22.37 30.19
C ALA A 616 -3.97 22.72 29.47
N TYR A 617 -4.55 21.76 28.75
CA TYR A 617 -5.78 21.99 28.00
C TYR A 617 -6.64 20.74 27.82
N LEU A 618 -7.89 21.00 27.48
CA LEU A 618 -8.88 20.01 27.05
C LEU A 618 -9.33 20.38 25.64
N ILE A 619 -8.99 19.56 24.65
CA ILE A 619 -9.41 19.78 23.25
C ILE A 619 -10.34 18.65 22.82
N TYR A 620 -11.46 19.01 22.20
CA TYR A 620 -12.45 18.04 21.75
C TYR A 620 -12.21 17.61 20.31
N THR A 621 -12.20 16.30 20.09
CA THR A 621 -12.13 15.68 18.76
C THR A 621 -13.44 14.96 18.44
N SER A 622 -13.68 14.66 17.16
CA SER A 622 -14.81 13.84 16.72
C SER A 622 -14.71 12.43 17.33
N GLY A 623 -15.85 11.83 17.66
CA GLY A 623 -15.89 10.53 18.34
C GLY A 623 -16.64 9.46 17.53
N SER A 624 -16.11 8.24 17.50
CA SER A 624 -16.71 7.08 16.81
C SER A 624 -18.11 6.69 17.31
N THR A 625 -18.52 7.18 18.49
CA THR A 625 -19.87 7.01 19.05
C THR A 625 -20.86 8.10 18.59
N GLY A 626 -20.44 8.98 17.68
CA GLY A 626 -21.22 10.10 17.18
C GLY A 626 -21.26 11.34 18.09
N ARG A 627 -20.45 11.37 19.16
CA ARG A 627 -20.32 12.54 20.05
C ARG A 627 -18.87 12.97 20.24
N PRO A 628 -18.57 14.28 20.34
CA PRO A 628 -17.21 14.75 20.58
C PRO A 628 -16.64 14.26 21.90
N LYS A 629 -15.34 13.96 21.91
CA LYS A 629 -14.56 13.45 23.07
C LYS A 629 -13.45 14.43 23.45
N GLY A 630 -13.36 14.80 24.72
CA GLY A 630 -12.33 15.73 25.21
C GLY A 630 -11.02 15.02 25.54
N VAL A 631 -9.92 15.38 24.88
CA VAL A 631 -8.58 14.84 25.12
C VAL A 631 -7.88 15.66 26.21
N GLN A 632 -7.44 14.99 27.27
CA GLN A 632 -6.84 15.61 28.45
C GLN A 632 -5.32 15.71 28.32
N VAL A 633 -4.82 16.89 27.90
CA VAL A 633 -3.40 17.09 27.60
C VAL A 633 -2.65 17.73 28.77
N PRO A 634 -1.63 17.06 29.34
CA PRO A 634 -0.81 17.62 30.42
C PRO A 634 0.26 18.58 29.90
N HIS A 635 0.78 19.44 30.78
CA HIS A 635 1.88 20.35 30.46
C HIS A 635 3.11 19.63 29.90
N ARG A 636 3.51 18.50 30.49
CA ARG A 636 4.73 17.76 30.11
C ARG A 636 4.79 17.39 28.64
N GLY A 637 3.66 17.00 28.04
CA GLY A 637 3.61 16.60 26.63
C GLY A 637 3.92 17.77 25.71
N VAL A 638 3.34 18.93 26.00
CA VAL A 638 3.53 20.16 25.22
C VAL A 638 4.96 20.68 25.38
N VAL A 639 5.46 20.72 26.63
CA VAL A 639 6.84 21.18 26.90
C VAL A 639 7.87 20.29 26.22
N ASN A 640 7.68 18.97 26.28
CA ASN A 640 8.53 18.01 25.58
C ASN A 640 8.59 18.29 24.07
N LEU A 641 7.44 18.38 23.41
CA LEU A 641 7.38 18.61 21.97
C LEU A 641 7.95 19.98 21.59
N VAL A 642 7.54 21.05 22.27
CA VAL A 642 8.02 22.41 21.96
C VAL A 642 9.53 22.50 22.13
N THR A 643 10.10 21.86 23.15
CA THR A 643 11.56 21.79 23.35
C THR A 643 12.24 21.06 22.19
N ASP A 644 11.65 19.97 21.68
CA ASP A 644 12.17 19.26 20.52
C ASP A 644 12.12 20.10 19.25
N VAL A 645 10.99 20.78 19.00
CA VAL A 645 10.80 21.65 17.85
C VAL A 645 11.78 22.83 17.88
N ILE A 646 11.99 23.46 19.04
CA ILE A 646 13.00 24.52 19.20
C ILE A 646 14.42 23.98 18.92
N ARG A 647 14.73 22.74 19.29
CA ARG A 647 16.04 22.13 18.96
C ARG A 647 16.20 21.83 17.47
N ARG A 648 15.14 21.37 16.80
CA ARG A 648 15.16 21.02 15.37
C ARG A 648 15.17 22.25 14.47
N LEU A 649 14.31 23.22 14.78
CA LEU A 649 14.04 24.38 13.92
C LEU A 649 14.74 25.65 14.41
N GLY A 650 15.00 25.79 15.72
CA GLY A 650 15.44 27.04 16.34
C GLY A 650 14.26 27.89 16.83
N GLY A 651 14.58 29.09 17.34
CA GLY A 651 13.59 30.12 17.69
C GLY A 651 13.27 31.05 16.51
N GLY A 652 12.50 32.10 16.78
CA GLY A 652 12.18 33.16 15.81
C GLY A 652 10.74 33.66 15.94
N SER A 653 10.27 34.39 14.93
CA SER A 653 8.86 34.74 14.83
C SER A 653 8.04 33.57 14.29
N VAL A 654 6.87 33.31 14.91
CA VAL A 654 5.97 32.22 14.50
C VAL A 654 4.57 32.78 14.26
N LEU A 655 3.97 32.40 13.14
CA LEU A 655 2.62 32.82 12.78
C LEU A 655 1.56 31.99 13.49
N LEU A 656 0.71 32.63 14.30
CA LEU A 656 -0.53 32.07 14.81
C LEU A 656 -1.66 32.30 13.82
N MET A 657 -1.99 31.25 13.06
CA MET A 657 -3.11 31.24 12.12
C MET A 657 -4.12 30.12 12.41
N THR A 658 -3.76 29.17 13.27
CA THR A 658 -4.65 28.07 13.63
C THR A 658 -5.65 28.51 14.71
N SER A 659 -6.89 27.97 14.64
CA SER A 659 -7.88 28.12 15.73
C SER A 659 -7.38 27.42 17.00
N LEU A 660 -7.57 28.03 18.18
CA LEU A 660 -7.22 27.38 19.46
C LEU A 660 -7.96 26.08 19.70
N SER A 661 -9.09 25.85 19.02
CA SER A 661 -9.84 24.57 19.09
C SER A 661 -9.09 23.41 18.43
N PHE A 662 -7.96 23.69 17.76
CA PHE A 662 -7.04 22.72 17.19
C PHE A 662 -5.73 22.74 17.99
N ASP A 663 -5.25 21.56 18.37
CA ASP A 663 -4.09 21.37 19.24
C ASP A 663 -2.78 21.92 18.65
N ILE A 664 -2.64 21.90 17.32
CA ILE A 664 -1.47 22.43 16.62
C ILE A 664 -1.24 23.94 16.87
N ALA A 665 -2.28 24.69 17.28
CA ALA A 665 -2.14 26.10 17.68
C ALA A 665 -1.27 26.27 18.94
N ALA A 666 -1.23 25.27 19.83
CA ALA A 666 -0.35 25.31 20.99
C ALA A 666 1.13 25.32 20.58
N LEU A 667 1.49 24.64 19.48
CA LEU A 667 2.86 24.71 18.96
C LEU A 667 3.19 26.12 18.45
N GLU A 668 2.28 26.74 17.69
CA GLU A 668 2.42 28.11 17.17
C GLU A 668 2.64 29.13 18.30
N ILE A 669 1.94 28.96 19.42
CA ILE A 669 2.01 29.87 20.59
C ILE A 669 3.27 29.64 21.39
N PHE A 670 3.56 28.40 21.75
CA PHE A 670 4.58 28.11 22.75
C PHE A 670 5.99 28.07 22.15
N THR A 671 6.17 27.74 20.86
CA THR A 671 7.49 27.78 20.22
C THR A 671 8.18 29.14 20.35
N PRO A 672 7.59 30.28 19.93
CA PRO A 672 8.23 31.58 20.10
C PRO A 672 8.33 32.00 21.57
N LEU A 673 7.29 31.77 22.37
CA LEU A 673 7.24 32.25 23.75
C LEU A 673 8.23 31.55 24.70
N LEU A 674 8.63 30.31 24.38
CA LEU A 674 9.67 29.59 25.14
C LEU A 674 11.09 29.86 24.60
N SER A 675 11.22 30.26 23.33
CA SER A 675 12.51 30.55 22.71
C SER A 675 12.93 32.03 22.80
N GLY A 676 12.09 32.91 23.32
CA GLY A 676 12.31 34.37 23.31
C GLY A 676 12.00 35.04 21.98
N GLY A 677 11.29 34.35 21.09
CA GLY A 677 10.83 34.87 19.80
C GLY A 677 9.53 35.67 19.90
N THR A 678 8.91 35.92 18.76
CA THR A 678 7.68 36.73 18.66
C THR A 678 6.52 35.91 18.10
N LEU A 679 5.39 35.90 18.81
CA LEU A 679 4.13 35.36 18.31
C LEU A 679 3.44 36.40 17.42
N VAL A 680 3.41 36.16 16.12
CA VAL A 680 2.72 37.03 15.14
C VAL A 680 1.30 36.50 14.96
N ILE A 681 0.30 37.30 15.33
CA ILE A 681 -1.10 36.89 15.25
C ILE A 681 -1.65 37.25 13.87
N ALA A 682 -2.17 36.27 13.14
CA ALA A 682 -2.86 36.51 11.87
C ALA A 682 -4.26 37.11 12.07
N PRO A 683 -4.78 37.95 11.15
CA PRO A 683 -6.18 38.33 11.14
C PRO A 683 -7.13 37.12 11.18
N GLU A 684 -8.34 37.30 11.71
CA GLU A 684 -9.31 36.21 11.89
C GLU A 684 -9.76 35.58 10.54
N ASP A 685 -9.83 36.40 9.49
CA ASP A 685 -10.13 35.94 8.13
C ASP A 685 -8.92 35.40 7.37
N ALA A 686 -7.70 35.47 7.92
CA ALA A 686 -6.48 35.27 7.14
C ALA A 686 -6.36 33.88 6.51
N ALA A 687 -6.97 32.85 7.09
CA ALA A 687 -7.00 31.50 6.53
C ALA A 687 -8.01 31.34 5.36
N ARG A 688 -8.81 32.37 5.05
CA ARG A 688 -9.89 32.31 4.05
C ARG A 688 -9.45 32.76 2.67
N THR A 689 -8.42 33.60 2.56
CA THR A 689 -7.93 34.08 1.27
C THR A 689 -6.40 33.96 1.13
N PRO A 690 -5.88 33.52 -0.02
CA PRO A 690 -4.44 33.39 -0.21
C PRO A 690 -3.65 34.69 -0.04
N LYS A 691 -4.27 35.85 -0.34
CA LYS A 691 -3.66 37.17 -0.15
C LYS A 691 -3.41 37.51 1.31
N GLU A 692 -4.30 37.10 2.20
CA GLU A 692 -4.15 37.36 3.63
C GLU A 692 -3.14 36.40 4.26
N ILE A 693 -3.07 35.15 3.80
CA ILE A 693 -2.01 34.21 4.19
C ILE A 693 -0.63 34.78 3.83
N ARG A 694 -0.46 35.32 2.62
CA ARG A 694 0.78 35.99 2.20
C ARG A 694 1.18 37.09 3.17
N ARG A 695 0.27 38.03 3.41
CA ARG A 695 0.53 39.20 4.27
C ARG A 695 0.86 38.78 5.71
N ALA A 696 0.17 37.76 6.21
CA ALA A 696 0.39 37.26 7.56
C ALA A 696 1.74 36.53 7.69
N ALA A 697 2.22 35.90 6.62
CA ALA A 697 3.49 35.16 6.59
C ALA A 697 4.74 36.05 6.38
N GLU A 698 4.60 37.30 5.91
CA GLU A 698 5.73 38.19 5.62
C GLU A 698 6.64 38.48 6.84
N ASP A 699 6.07 38.49 8.04
CA ASP A 699 6.79 38.81 9.29
C ASP A 699 7.17 37.54 10.10
N ALA A 700 6.95 36.34 9.56
CA ALA A 700 7.12 35.08 10.28
C ALA A 700 8.32 34.24 9.76
N ASP A 701 9.19 33.81 10.66
CA ASP A 701 10.30 32.90 10.35
C ASP A 701 9.86 31.42 10.28
N LEU A 702 8.69 31.11 10.86
CA LEU A 702 8.09 29.79 10.86
C LEU A 702 6.58 29.90 10.68
N ILE A 703 6.05 29.14 9.74
CA ILE A 703 4.61 28.92 9.59
C ILE A 703 4.29 27.43 9.72
N GLN A 704 3.10 27.15 10.23
CA GLN A 704 2.53 25.81 10.27
C GLN A 704 1.23 25.81 9.48
N LEU A 705 1.07 24.85 8.57
CA LEU A 705 -0.08 24.71 7.69
C LEU A 705 -0.53 23.26 7.59
N THR A 706 -1.78 23.05 7.23
CA THR A 706 -2.24 21.76 6.72
C THR A 706 -1.94 21.68 5.22
N PRO A 707 -1.70 20.50 4.64
CA PRO A 707 -1.51 20.35 3.19
C PRO A 707 -2.60 21.02 2.35
N SER A 708 -3.87 20.93 2.75
CA SER A 708 -4.96 21.61 2.04
C SER A 708 -4.84 23.13 2.05
N VAL A 709 -4.50 23.73 3.19
CA VAL A 709 -4.30 25.19 3.28
C VAL A 709 -3.07 25.61 2.50
N ALA A 710 -1.98 24.85 2.58
CA ALA A 710 -0.76 25.12 1.84
C ALA A 710 -0.99 25.05 0.31
N SER A 711 -1.79 24.10 -0.17
CA SER A 711 -2.15 24.00 -1.58
C SER A 711 -2.91 25.26 -2.07
N LEU A 712 -3.85 25.76 -1.27
CA LEU A 712 -4.58 26.99 -1.58
C LEU A 712 -3.70 28.25 -1.55
N ALA A 713 -2.72 28.27 -0.63
CA ALA A 713 -1.87 29.42 -0.40
C ALA A 713 -0.63 29.47 -1.30
N LEU A 714 -0.26 28.36 -1.94
CA LEU A 714 1.07 28.13 -2.51
C LEU A 714 1.57 29.23 -3.44
N GLU A 715 0.73 29.71 -4.36
CA GLU A 715 1.09 30.78 -5.33
C GLU A 715 1.25 32.16 -4.68
N HIS A 716 0.80 32.29 -3.44
CA HIS A 716 0.80 33.52 -2.69
C HIS A 716 1.79 33.50 -1.52
N LEU A 717 2.38 32.36 -1.16
CA LEU A 717 3.40 32.33 -0.11
C LEU A 717 4.60 33.23 -0.49
N PRO A 718 5.18 33.96 0.47
CA PRO A 718 6.35 34.78 0.19
C PRO A 718 7.53 33.89 -0.24
N PRO A 719 8.29 34.27 -1.28
CA PRO A 719 9.49 33.55 -1.65
C PRO A 719 10.55 33.70 -0.55
N GLY A 720 11.29 32.63 -0.27
CA GLY A 720 12.33 32.64 0.77
C GLY A 720 11.78 32.55 2.19
N LEU A 721 10.62 31.89 2.35
CA LEU A 721 10.08 31.58 3.67
C LEU A 721 11.07 30.66 4.42
N PRO A 722 11.60 31.03 5.59
CA PRO A 722 12.70 30.28 6.18
C PRO A 722 12.30 28.83 6.53
N ARG A 723 11.16 28.63 7.19
CA ARG A 723 10.73 27.30 7.65
C ARG A 723 9.22 27.12 7.54
N ALA A 724 8.81 25.94 7.09
CA ALA A 724 7.41 25.52 7.04
C ALA A 724 7.20 24.14 7.66
N ILE A 725 6.21 24.02 8.55
CA ILE A 725 5.71 22.74 9.06
C ILE A 725 4.38 22.42 8.38
N LEU A 726 4.29 21.23 7.83
CA LEU A 726 3.09 20.66 7.24
C LEU A 726 2.66 19.49 8.11
N GLY A 727 1.37 19.38 8.40
CA GLY A 727 0.86 18.29 9.21
C GLY A 727 -0.64 18.21 9.24
N GLY A 728 -1.16 17.15 9.86
CA GLY A 728 -2.60 16.96 10.03
C GLY A 728 -3.30 16.37 8.81
N GLU A 729 -2.62 16.15 7.69
CA GLU A 729 -3.07 15.35 6.53
C GLU A 729 -1.86 14.66 5.88
N PRO A 730 -2.07 13.60 5.09
CA PRO A 730 -1.01 13.12 4.20
C PRO A 730 -0.54 14.26 3.29
N LEU A 731 0.78 14.53 3.28
CA LEU A 731 1.39 15.55 2.43
C LEU A 731 1.63 14.95 1.03
N PRO A 732 0.98 15.44 -0.04
CA PRO A 732 1.22 14.95 -1.39
C PRO A 732 2.63 15.31 -1.87
N LEU A 733 3.25 14.39 -2.63
CA LEU A 733 4.60 14.58 -3.15
C LEU A 733 4.75 15.84 -4.02
N ASP A 734 3.81 16.05 -4.96
CA ASP A 734 3.80 17.24 -5.83
C ASP A 734 3.75 18.55 -5.01
N LEU A 735 2.89 18.59 -3.99
CA LEU A 735 2.77 19.76 -3.13
C LEU A 735 4.06 20.03 -2.36
N ALA A 736 4.70 18.97 -1.83
CA ALA A 736 5.98 19.10 -1.14
C ALA A 736 7.09 19.64 -2.07
N THR A 737 7.20 19.09 -3.29
CA THR A 737 8.16 19.56 -4.30
C THR A 737 7.96 21.03 -4.63
N ARG A 738 6.71 21.48 -4.77
CA ARG A 738 6.42 22.89 -5.06
C ARG A 738 6.68 23.79 -3.85
N LEU A 739 6.37 23.35 -2.63
CA LEU A 739 6.65 24.10 -1.40
C LEU A 739 8.16 24.31 -1.21
N LEU A 740 9.00 23.33 -1.52
CA LEU A 740 10.46 23.44 -1.49
C LEU A 740 11.03 24.51 -2.45
N THR A 741 10.23 25.04 -3.39
CA THR A 741 10.66 26.16 -4.24
C THR A 741 10.45 27.53 -3.59
N VAL A 742 9.63 27.61 -2.53
CA VAL A 742 9.30 28.85 -1.83
C VAL A 742 9.77 28.87 -0.37
N THR A 743 10.14 27.72 0.20
CA THR A 743 10.68 27.61 1.56
C THR A 743 12.07 27.01 1.60
N ASP A 744 12.93 27.51 2.50
CA ASP A 744 14.29 26.99 2.69
C ASP A 744 14.30 25.63 3.41
N GLU A 745 13.32 25.41 4.29
CA GLU A 745 13.21 24.17 5.06
C GLU A 745 11.76 23.73 5.25
N LEU A 746 11.44 22.54 4.72
CA LEU A 746 10.12 21.94 4.80
C LEU A 746 10.13 20.72 5.72
N TRP A 747 9.20 20.67 6.65
CA TRP A 747 9.00 19.53 7.54
C TRP A 747 7.59 18.97 7.44
N ASN A 748 7.49 17.65 7.38
CA ASN A 748 6.24 16.92 7.51
C ASN A 748 6.15 16.34 8.93
N PHE A 749 5.23 16.85 9.74
CA PHE A 749 4.96 16.39 11.09
C PHE A 749 3.69 15.56 11.12
N TYR A 750 3.70 14.52 11.95
CA TYR A 750 2.57 13.62 12.12
C TYR A 750 2.32 13.34 13.60
N GLY A 751 1.05 13.30 13.99
CA GLY A 751 0.62 12.96 15.33
C GLY A 751 -0.90 13.11 15.49
N PRO A 752 -1.51 12.26 16.32
CA PRO A 752 -2.85 12.49 16.83
C PRO A 752 -2.85 13.36 18.10
N THR A 753 -3.98 14.01 18.39
CA THR A 753 -4.17 14.82 19.60
C THR A 753 -3.91 14.03 20.89
N GLU A 754 -4.23 12.74 20.89
CA GLU A 754 -4.03 11.84 22.03
C GLU A 754 -2.56 11.60 22.41
N THR A 755 -1.61 12.00 21.56
CA THR A 755 -0.16 11.94 21.82
C THR A 755 0.49 13.32 21.77
N THR A 756 -0.31 14.36 22.01
CA THR A 756 0.10 15.77 22.10
C THR A 756 0.66 16.31 20.79
N ILE A 757 -0.24 16.78 19.92
CA ILE A 757 0.06 17.52 18.68
C ILE A 757 0.82 16.67 17.65
N TRP A 758 2.13 16.50 17.81
CA TRP A 758 3.00 15.77 16.88
C TRP A 758 3.87 14.75 17.61
N SER A 759 4.06 13.59 16.98
CA SER A 759 4.77 12.44 17.52
C SER A 759 5.90 11.95 16.62
N THR A 760 5.87 12.27 15.34
CA THR A 760 6.95 12.00 14.40
C THR A 760 7.22 13.23 13.52
N ALA A 761 8.45 13.35 13.04
CA ALA A 761 8.88 14.45 12.19
C ALA A 761 9.76 13.93 11.03
N TYR A 762 9.52 14.46 9.84
CA TYR A 762 10.29 14.18 8.64
C TYR A 762 10.77 15.49 8.00
N ARG A 763 12.09 15.65 7.91
CA ARG A 763 12.68 16.75 7.14
C ARG A 763 12.62 16.39 5.67
N VAL A 764 11.83 17.11 4.89
CA VAL A 764 11.63 16.80 3.47
C VAL A 764 12.92 17.16 2.71
N PRO A 765 13.58 16.20 2.05
CA PRO A 765 14.76 16.48 1.24
C PRO A 765 14.38 17.29 -0.01
N HIS A 766 15.34 17.98 -0.62
CA HIS A 766 15.12 18.81 -1.82
C HIS A 766 14.52 18.05 -3.02
N SER A 767 14.71 16.73 -3.08
CA SER A 767 14.15 15.87 -4.13
C SER A 767 13.59 14.60 -3.49
N PRO A 768 12.43 14.68 -2.85
CA PRO A 768 11.81 13.52 -2.22
C PRO A 768 11.33 12.54 -3.30
N ALA A 769 11.58 11.24 -3.11
CA ALA A 769 11.02 10.19 -3.97
C ALA A 769 9.64 9.72 -3.49
N THR A 770 9.40 9.86 -2.18
CA THR A 770 8.13 9.54 -1.52
C THR A 770 7.98 10.42 -0.28
N MET A 771 6.77 10.52 0.25
CA MET A 771 6.47 11.30 1.44
C MET A 771 6.34 10.39 2.66
N LEU A 772 7.09 10.73 3.71
CA LEU A 772 7.20 9.93 4.93
C LEU A 772 6.68 10.72 6.13
N ILE A 773 6.31 10.02 7.20
CA ILE A 773 6.02 10.65 8.50
C ILE A 773 7.26 10.69 9.41
N GLY A 774 8.36 10.06 8.98
CA GLY A 774 9.70 10.26 9.53
C GLY A 774 9.98 9.46 10.79
N GLU A 775 10.75 10.05 11.69
CA GLU A 775 11.21 9.43 12.95
C GLU A 775 10.42 9.98 14.14
N PRO A 776 10.34 9.26 15.28
CA PRO A 776 9.68 9.78 16.47
C PRO A 776 10.39 11.04 17.01
N VAL A 777 9.61 12.00 17.51
CA VAL A 777 10.16 13.16 18.23
C VAL A 777 10.74 12.73 19.58
N ALA A 778 11.44 13.64 20.25
CA ALA A 778 12.04 13.34 21.54
C ALA A 778 11.07 12.74 22.57
N ASN A 779 11.58 11.78 23.34
CA ASN A 779 10.89 11.02 24.37
C ASN A 779 9.59 10.36 23.89
N THR A 780 9.49 10.05 22.59
CA THR A 780 8.36 9.38 21.96
C THR A 780 8.83 8.06 21.38
N THR A 781 8.03 7.01 21.57
CA THR A 781 8.27 5.71 20.94
C THR A 781 7.19 5.42 19.91
N ALA A 782 7.55 4.75 18.83
CA ALA A 782 6.66 4.28 17.79
C ALA A 782 6.85 2.78 17.59
N TYR A 783 5.74 2.05 17.53
CA TYR A 783 5.74 0.62 17.25
C TYR A 783 4.78 0.34 16.11
N VAL A 784 5.20 -0.48 15.15
CA VAL A 784 4.32 -1.00 14.09
C VAL A 784 4.05 -2.46 14.42
N VAL A 785 2.79 -2.81 14.64
CA VAL A 785 2.41 -4.12 15.15
C VAL A 785 1.29 -4.77 14.33
N ASP A 786 1.20 -6.10 14.41
CA ASP A 786 0.05 -6.83 13.92
C ASP A 786 -1.16 -6.72 14.87
N ARG A 787 -2.29 -7.31 14.49
CA ARG A 787 -3.55 -7.28 15.24
C ARG A 787 -3.45 -7.82 16.68
N ASP A 788 -2.42 -8.62 16.96
CA ASP A 788 -2.18 -9.24 18.26
C ASP A 788 -1.08 -8.52 19.05
N LEU A 789 -0.75 -7.28 18.67
CA LEU A 789 0.28 -6.44 19.28
C LEU A 789 1.69 -7.02 19.18
N ARG A 790 2.00 -7.81 18.14
CA ARG A 790 3.37 -8.27 17.89
C ARG A 790 4.06 -7.37 16.87
N PRO A 791 5.34 -6.97 17.09
CA PRO A 791 6.08 -6.15 16.13
C PRO A 791 6.20 -6.84 14.77
N VAL A 792 5.96 -6.10 13.69
CA VAL A 792 6.11 -6.58 12.31
C VAL A 792 7.50 -6.21 11.74
N PRO A 793 8.05 -7.01 10.80
CA PRO A 793 9.33 -6.70 10.16
C PRO A 793 9.34 -5.39 9.37
N VAL A 794 10.54 -4.87 9.10
CA VAL A 794 10.75 -3.74 8.16
C VAL A 794 10.09 -4.03 6.82
N GLY A 795 9.32 -3.06 6.31
CA GLY A 795 8.57 -3.13 5.05
C GLY A 795 7.16 -3.70 5.20
N VAL A 796 6.83 -4.38 6.30
CA VAL A 796 5.51 -5.00 6.52
C VAL A 796 4.55 -3.97 7.15
N PRO A 797 3.36 -3.74 6.55
CA PRO A 797 2.33 -2.88 7.12
C PRO A 797 1.80 -3.41 8.46
N GLY A 798 1.54 -2.50 9.40
CA GLY A 798 0.88 -2.81 10.67
C GLY A 798 0.27 -1.57 11.32
N GLU A 799 -0.44 -1.76 12.43
CA GLU A 799 -1.01 -0.65 13.21
C GLU A 799 0.13 0.13 13.88
N LEU A 800 0.10 1.46 13.73
CA LEU A 800 1.02 2.36 14.42
C LEU A 800 0.54 2.62 15.85
N LEU A 801 1.39 2.31 16.82
CA LEU A 801 1.22 2.62 18.24
C LEU A 801 2.25 3.64 18.68
N LEU A 802 1.83 4.58 19.53
CA LEU A 802 2.68 5.68 19.99
C LEU A 802 2.78 5.70 21.51
N GLY A 803 3.99 5.76 22.05
CA GLY A 803 4.30 5.78 23.47
C GLY A 803 5.10 7.02 23.90
N GLY A 804 5.46 7.07 25.18
CA GLY A 804 6.35 8.09 25.73
C GLY A 804 5.68 9.36 26.27
N ALA A 805 6.44 10.44 26.34
CA ALA A 805 6.08 11.68 27.04
C ALA A 805 4.86 12.41 26.42
N GLY A 806 4.62 12.23 25.11
CA GLY A 806 3.47 12.80 24.41
C GLY A 806 2.13 12.16 24.77
N VAL A 807 2.11 10.94 25.31
CA VAL A 807 0.85 10.22 25.61
C VAL A 807 0.04 10.96 26.68
N THR A 808 -1.16 11.36 26.29
CA THR A 808 -2.09 12.18 27.10
C THR A 808 -2.72 11.38 28.25
N ARG A 809 -3.45 12.05 29.15
CA ARG A 809 -4.08 11.38 30.30
C ARG A 809 -5.17 10.40 29.84
N GLY A 810 -5.89 10.74 28.79
CA GLY A 810 -6.99 9.96 28.22
C GLY A 810 -8.13 10.85 27.75
N TYR A 811 -9.32 10.26 27.63
CA TYR A 811 -10.55 10.96 27.28
C TYR A 811 -11.34 11.34 28.54
N HIS A 812 -11.68 12.63 28.67
CA HIS A 812 -12.42 13.19 29.80
C HIS A 812 -13.77 12.49 29.99
N GLY A 813 -14.03 11.97 31.19
CA GLY A 813 -15.29 11.29 31.52
C GLY A 813 -15.55 9.98 30.77
N ARG A 814 -14.56 9.44 30.02
CA ARG A 814 -14.73 8.23 29.17
C ARG A 814 -13.69 7.15 29.52
N ALA A 815 -13.79 6.60 30.73
CA ALA A 815 -12.84 5.60 31.22
C ALA A 815 -12.76 4.34 30.33
N ALA A 816 -13.91 3.83 29.85
CA ALA A 816 -13.94 2.64 28.98
C ALA A 816 -13.22 2.88 27.64
N LEU A 817 -13.53 3.98 26.96
CA LEU A 817 -12.86 4.35 25.69
C LEU A 817 -11.37 4.65 25.90
N THR A 818 -11.02 5.25 27.04
CA THR A 818 -9.62 5.45 27.42
C THR A 818 -8.89 4.11 27.56
N ALA A 819 -9.46 3.14 28.26
CA ALA A 819 -8.85 1.82 28.43
C ALA A 819 -8.71 1.03 27.11
N GLU A 820 -9.64 1.23 26.17
CA GLU A 820 -9.58 0.62 24.84
C GLU A 820 -8.44 1.19 23.97
N ARG A 821 -8.23 2.50 24.01
CA ARG A 821 -7.27 3.20 23.13
C ARG A 821 -5.91 3.47 23.76
N PHE A 822 -5.83 3.57 25.09
CA PHE A 822 -4.59 3.79 25.84
C PHE A 822 -4.22 2.51 26.59
N ILE A 823 -3.53 1.62 25.88
CA ILE A 823 -3.19 0.28 26.37
C ILE A 823 -1.86 0.30 27.16
N PRO A 824 -1.59 -0.70 28.01
CA PRO A 824 -0.27 -0.87 28.61
C PRO A 824 0.80 -1.02 27.54
N ASP A 825 1.99 -0.46 27.78
CA ASP A 825 3.16 -0.63 26.90
C ASP A 825 3.89 -1.94 27.24
N PRO A 826 3.86 -2.97 26.36
CA PRO A 826 4.55 -4.23 26.60
C PRO A 826 6.04 -4.18 26.20
N PHE A 827 6.50 -3.10 25.56
CA PHE A 827 7.85 -2.97 25.01
C PHE A 827 8.72 -1.99 25.80
N GLY A 828 8.08 -0.98 26.40
CA GLY A 828 8.72 0.06 27.20
C GLY A 828 8.87 -0.28 28.69
N PRO A 829 9.23 0.73 29.51
CA PRO A 829 9.40 0.54 30.95
C PRO A 829 8.06 0.24 31.66
N PRO A 830 8.11 -0.45 32.83
CA PRO A 830 6.90 -0.73 33.61
C PRO A 830 6.08 0.53 33.90
N GLY A 831 4.77 0.46 33.63
CA GLY A 831 3.83 1.59 33.82
C GLY A 831 3.69 2.52 32.61
N GLY A 832 4.45 2.27 31.53
CA GLY A 832 4.24 2.94 30.23
C GLY A 832 2.86 2.64 29.64
N ARG A 833 2.39 3.56 28.78
CA ARG A 833 1.14 3.41 28.02
C ARG A 833 1.40 3.70 26.55
N LEU A 834 0.72 2.98 25.68
CA LEU A 834 0.67 3.22 24.24
C LEU A 834 -0.71 3.71 23.83
N TYR A 835 -0.74 4.64 22.89
CA TYR A 835 -1.95 5.05 22.21
C TYR A 835 -2.11 4.29 20.88
N ARG A 836 -3.27 3.67 20.69
CA ARG A 836 -3.68 3.01 19.44
C ARG A 836 -4.22 4.03 18.44
N THR A 837 -3.42 4.35 17.44
CA THR A 837 -3.73 5.42 16.48
C THR A 837 -4.84 5.05 15.50
N GLY A 838 -4.99 3.76 15.19
CA GLY A 838 -5.79 3.27 14.08
C GLY A 838 -5.19 3.56 12.70
N ASP A 839 -3.98 4.11 12.64
CA ASP A 839 -3.26 4.38 11.39
C ASP A 839 -2.42 3.16 10.99
N LEU A 840 -2.43 2.84 9.70
CA LEU A 840 -1.59 1.81 9.09
C LEU A 840 -0.26 2.45 8.66
N ALA A 841 0.85 1.88 9.10
CA ALA A 841 2.18 2.35 8.77
C ALA A 841 3.14 1.18 8.51
N ARG A 842 4.33 1.48 7.98
CA ARG A 842 5.44 0.52 7.94
C ARG A 842 6.76 1.22 8.25
N TRP A 843 7.68 0.46 8.82
CA TRP A 843 9.07 0.87 8.92
C TRP A 843 9.79 0.73 7.59
N ARG A 844 10.62 1.71 7.24
CA ARG A 844 11.59 1.63 6.15
C ARG A 844 12.95 1.18 6.68
N PRO A 845 13.86 0.68 5.80
CA PRO A 845 15.17 0.19 6.23
C PRO A 845 16.07 1.24 6.90
N ASP A 846 15.80 2.52 6.68
CA ASP A 846 16.53 3.67 7.23
C ASP A 846 16.01 4.12 8.60
N GLY A 847 15.05 3.42 9.19
CA GLY A 847 14.46 3.79 10.47
C GLY A 847 13.45 4.93 10.39
N THR A 848 12.91 5.21 9.20
CA THR A 848 11.79 6.15 9.03
C THR A 848 10.47 5.41 8.87
N LEU A 849 9.37 6.08 9.25
CA LEU A 849 8.01 5.58 9.12
C LEU A 849 7.33 6.12 7.87
N GLU A 850 6.65 5.23 7.17
CA GLU A 850 5.77 5.53 6.04
C GLU A 850 4.31 5.32 6.46
N TYR A 851 3.47 6.31 6.22
CA TYR A 851 2.03 6.24 6.46
C TYR A 851 1.33 5.62 5.24
N LEU A 852 0.49 4.61 5.47
CA LEU A 852 -0.18 3.82 4.42
C LEU A 852 -1.70 4.03 4.39
N GLY A 853 -2.28 4.65 5.42
CA GLY A 853 -3.73 4.86 5.50
C GLY A 853 -4.27 4.64 6.91
N ARG A 854 -5.57 4.38 6.99
CA ARG A 854 -6.27 4.07 8.24
C ARG A 854 -6.88 2.68 8.20
N LEU A 855 -6.94 2.05 9.37
CA LEU A 855 -7.63 0.78 9.59
C LEU A 855 -9.15 0.97 9.76
N ASP A 856 -9.56 2.16 10.18
CA ASP A 856 -10.94 2.54 10.42
C ASP A 856 -11.45 3.58 9.41
N ASP A 857 -12.73 3.92 9.52
CA ASP A 857 -13.43 4.85 8.62
C ASP A 857 -13.19 6.33 8.98
N GLN A 858 -12.29 6.61 9.90
CA GLN A 858 -11.93 7.98 10.24
C GLN A 858 -11.15 8.61 9.08
N VAL A 859 -11.37 9.91 8.86
CA VAL A 859 -10.73 10.64 7.76
C VAL A 859 -10.20 11.98 8.25
N LYS A 860 -9.19 12.50 7.55
CA LYS A 860 -8.74 13.89 7.68
C LYS A 860 -9.11 14.63 6.40
N VAL A 861 -9.98 15.63 6.52
CA VAL A 861 -10.45 16.46 5.40
C VAL A 861 -10.15 17.91 5.74
N ARG A 862 -9.32 18.57 4.94
CA ARG A 862 -8.83 19.94 5.15
C ARG A 862 -8.15 20.12 6.51
N GLY A 863 -7.47 19.09 6.97
CA GLY A 863 -6.76 19.02 8.26
C GLY A 863 -7.68 18.81 9.47
N VAL A 864 -8.99 18.71 9.26
CA VAL A 864 -9.97 18.42 10.31
C VAL A 864 -10.14 16.91 10.41
N ARG A 865 -10.01 16.38 11.62
CA ARG A 865 -10.28 14.97 11.92
C ARG A 865 -11.79 14.75 12.01
N ILE A 866 -12.33 13.92 11.13
CA ILE A 866 -13.77 13.67 11.00
C ILE A 866 -14.03 12.17 11.11
N GLU A 867 -14.96 11.81 11.99
CA GLU A 867 -15.54 10.48 12.05
C GLU A 867 -16.75 10.46 11.12
N LEU A 868 -16.71 9.68 10.05
CA LEU A 868 -17.80 9.62 9.05
C LEU A 868 -19.12 9.20 9.69
N ASP A 869 -19.05 8.34 10.71
CA ASP A 869 -20.21 7.89 11.48
C ASP A 869 -20.84 8.98 12.35
N GLU A 870 -20.10 10.02 12.79
CA GLU A 870 -20.69 11.18 13.48
C GLU A 870 -21.65 11.91 12.54
N VAL A 871 -21.22 12.13 11.29
CA VAL A 871 -22.06 12.77 10.27
C VAL A 871 -23.24 11.86 9.87
N ALA A 872 -22.99 10.57 9.67
CA ALA A 872 -24.03 9.59 9.34
C ALA A 872 -25.09 9.44 10.45
N THR A 873 -24.66 9.49 11.72
CA THR A 873 -25.56 9.43 12.88
C THR A 873 -26.48 10.65 12.92
N VAL A 874 -25.93 11.86 12.80
CA VAL A 874 -26.75 13.09 12.80
C VAL A 874 -27.70 13.13 11.60
N LEU A 875 -27.28 12.64 10.43
CA LEU A 875 -28.16 12.48 9.27
C LEU A 875 -29.32 11.52 9.55
N SER A 876 -29.03 10.40 10.22
CA SER A 876 -30.03 9.39 10.58
C SER A 876 -31.03 9.87 11.64
N GLU A 877 -30.75 10.96 12.36
CA GLU A 877 -31.70 11.62 13.26
C GLU A 877 -32.75 12.48 12.52
N HIS A 878 -32.61 12.70 11.20
CA HIS A 878 -33.60 13.44 10.42
C HIS A 878 -34.84 12.56 10.16
N PRO A 879 -36.09 13.03 10.40
CA PRO A 879 -37.29 12.18 10.38
C PRO A 879 -37.57 11.44 9.06
N THR A 880 -37.07 11.97 7.95
CA THR A 880 -37.29 11.43 6.59
C THR A 880 -36.08 10.68 6.02
N VAL A 881 -35.03 10.46 6.82
CA VAL A 881 -33.86 9.64 6.50
C VAL A 881 -34.05 8.26 7.13
N GLN A 882 -34.01 7.20 6.32
CA GLN A 882 -34.07 5.82 6.80
C GLN A 882 -32.67 5.28 7.11
N ARG A 883 -31.68 5.63 6.27
CA ARG A 883 -30.29 5.24 6.45
C ARG A 883 -29.39 6.25 5.75
N ALA A 884 -28.25 6.55 6.36
CA ALA A 884 -27.23 7.39 5.76
C ALA A 884 -25.86 6.73 5.91
N VAL A 885 -25.01 6.94 4.90
CA VAL A 885 -23.58 6.61 4.92
C VAL A 885 -22.85 7.84 4.41
N VAL A 886 -21.72 8.17 5.03
CA VAL A 886 -20.86 9.26 4.58
C VAL A 886 -19.51 8.68 4.19
N THR A 887 -18.91 9.19 3.12
CA THR A 887 -17.56 8.81 2.69
C THR A 887 -16.81 10.02 2.15
N VAL A 888 -15.49 9.90 2.01
CA VAL A 888 -14.67 10.92 1.34
C VAL A 888 -14.48 10.49 -0.10
N ARG A 889 -14.65 11.43 -1.03
CA ARG A 889 -14.35 11.19 -2.44
C ARG A 889 -13.51 12.32 -3.01
N ASP A 890 -12.61 11.97 -3.93
CA ASP A 890 -11.76 12.91 -4.64
C ASP A 890 -12.51 13.68 -5.75
N ASP A 891 -13.62 13.10 -6.22
CA ASP A 891 -14.54 13.66 -7.24
C ASP A 891 -15.70 14.49 -6.66
N ALA A 892 -15.64 14.86 -5.37
CA ALA A 892 -16.65 15.71 -4.77
C ALA A 892 -16.58 17.15 -5.34
N PRO A 893 -17.67 17.95 -5.27
CA PRO A 893 -17.64 19.34 -5.71
C PRO A 893 -16.55 20.16 -5.00
N GLY A 894 -15.57 20.63 -5.77
CA GLY A 894 -14.40 21.36 -5.23
C GLY A 894 -13.19 20.49 -4.86
N GLY A 895 -13.13 19.24 -5.33
CA GLY A 895 -12.06 18.27 -5.06
C GLY A 895 -12.37 17.36 -3.88
N ARG A 896 -11.34 16.81 -3.23
CA ARG A 896 -11.48 15.86 -2.11
C ARG A 896 -12.38 16.39 -0.99
N GLY A 897 -13.51 15.71 -0.73
CA GLY A 897 -14.53 16.17 0.21
C GLY A 897 -15.51 15.08 0.65
N LEU A 898 -16.33 15.41 1.65
CA LEU A 898 -17.36 14.51 2.19
C LEU A 898 -18.57 14.41 1.24
N VAL A 899 -19.05 13.19 0.99
CA VAL A 899 -20.27 12.90 0.23
C VAL A 899 -21.17 12.01 1.07
N ALA A 900 -22.43 12.41 1.23
CA ALA A 900 -23.43 11.65 1.98
C ALA A 900 -24.38 10.89 1.04
N TYR A 901 -24.50 9.59 1.24
CA TYR A 901 -25.43 8.70 0.54
C TYR A 901 -26.62 8.42 1.45
N VAL A 902 -27.82 8.77 0.98
CA VAL A 902 -29.02 8.79 1.82
C VAL A 902 -30.12 7.96 1.19
N ILE A 903 -30.66 7.03 1.98
CA ILE A 903 -31.94 6.36 1.70
C ILE A 903 -33.02 7.13 2.45
N GLY A 904 -33.95 7.76 1.74
CA GLY A 904 -35.01 8.58 2.32
C GLY A 904 -35.65 9.51 1.32
N THR A 905 -36.60 10.33 1.78
CA THR A 905 -37.31 11.32 0.93
C THR A 905 -36.86 12.76 1.19
N ALA A 906 -35.88 12.96 2.08
CA ALA A 906 -35.34 14.27 2.41
C ALA A 906 -34.64 14.92 1.21
N GLN A 907 -34.89 16.21 0.98
CA GLN A 907 -34.15 16.95 -0.04
C GLN A 907 -32.79 17.43 0.49
N GLU A 908 -31.80 17.62 -0.40
CA GLU A 908 -30.46 18.07 -0.03
C GLU A 908 -30.49 19.33 0.86
N ALA A 909 -31.32 20.32 0.52
CA ALA A 909 -31.40 21.57 1.28
C ALA A 909 -31.86 21.34 2.73
N GLU A 910 -32.80 20.41 2.96
CA GLU A 910 -33.30 20.06 4.30
C GLU A 910 -32.21 19.35 5.12
N LEU A 911 -31.53 18.38 4.50
CA LEU A 911 -30.44 17.64 5.14
C LEU A 911 -29.27 18.54 5.51
N ARG A 912 -28.87 19.44 4.60
CA ARG A 912 -27.80 20.41 4.84
C ARG A 912 -28.18 21.39 5.95
N ALA A 913 -29.42 21.88 5.97
CA ALA A 913 -29.92 22.74 7.04
C ALA A 913 -29.91 22.03 8.40
N HIS A 914 -30.40 20.78 8.45
CA HIS A 914 -30.39 19.96 9.66
C HIS A 914 -28.98 19.74 10.19
N LEU A 915 -28.02 19.34 9.34
CA LEU A 915 -26.63 19.14 9.77
C LEU A 915 -25.99 20.42 10.30
N ARG A 916 -26.21 21.58 9.65
CA ARG A 916 -25.64 22.87 10.08
C ARG A 916 -26.07 23.31 11.47
N THR A 917 -27.20 22.81 11.98
CA THR A 917 -27.62 23.12 13.36
C THR A 917 -26.82 22.37 14.42
N ARG A 918 -26.15 21.26 14.07
CA ARG A 918 -25.54 20.32 15.03
C ARG A 918 -24.05 20.08 14.80
N LEU A 919 -23.60 20.17 13.55
CA LEU A 919 -22.24 19.86 13.13
C LEU A 919 -21.49 21.14 12.71
N PRO A 920 -20.16 21.21 12.91
CA PRO A 920 -19.32 22.25 12.33
C PRO A 920 -19.37 22.25 10.80
N GLU A 921 -19.14 23.41 10.17
CA GLU A 921 -19.20 23.56 8.70
C GLU A 921 -18.26 22.58 7.97
N ALA A 922 -17.08 22.28 8.53
CA ALA A 922 -16.13 21.32 7.95
C ALA A 922 -16.64 19.86 7.89
N MET A 923 -17.65 19.51 8.70
CA MET A 923 -18.28 18.18 8.73
C MET A 923 -19.51 18.08 7.83
N ILE A 924 -19.92 19.18 7.18
CA ILE A 924 -21.07 19.20 6.29
C ILE A 924 -20.66 18.61 4.93
N PRO A 925 -21.34 17.55 4.44
CA PRO A 925 -21.08 16.99 3.12
C PRO A 925 -21.13 18.04 2.01
N ALA A 926 -20.18 17.95 1.08
CA ALA A 926 -20.13 18.77 -0.13
C ALA A 926 -21.30 18.43 -1.07
N ALA A 927 -21.68 17.15 -1.13
CA ALA A 927 -22.79 16.63 -1.93
C ALA A 927 -23.64 15.60 -1.16
N PHE A 928 -24.91 15.49 -1.55
CA PHE A 928 -25.88 14.52 -1.02
C PHE A 928 -26.44 13.71 -2.18
N VAL A 929 -26.23 12.39 -2.16
CA VAL A 929 -26.65 11.47 -3.22
C VAL A 929 -27.78 10.60 -2.68
N SER A 930 -28.97 10.72 -3.26
CA SER A 930 -30.09 9.84 -2.92
C SER A 930 -29.89 8.49 -3.61
N VAL A 931 -29.92 7.42 -2.83
CA VAL A 931 -29.79 6.05 -3.35
C VAL A 931 -31.01 5.20 -2.94
N PRO A 932 -31.53 4.33 -3.81
CA PRO A 932 -32.65 3.46 -3.46
C PRO A 932 -32.25 2.37 -2.47
N HIS A 933 -30.98 1.96 -2.48
CA HIS A 933 -30.37 1.04 -1.54
C HIS A 933 -28.86 1.32 -1.47
N LEU A 934 -28.23 0.92 -0.36
CA LEU A 934 -26.77 0.98 -0.22
C LEU A 934 -26.18 -0.30 -0.83
N PRO A 935 -25.18 -0.20 -1.73
CA PRO A 935 -24.51 -1.37 -2.28
C PRO A 935 -23.78 -2.12 -1.16
N VAL A 936 -23.90 -3.44 -1.16
CA VAL A 936 -23.27 -4.31 -0.17
C VAL A 936 -22.51 -5.42 -0.86
N LEU A 937 -21.35 -5.78 -0.32
CA LEU A 937 -20.58 -6.95 -0.71
C LEU A 937 -21.39 -8.23 -0.39
N PRO A 938 -21.05 -9.37 -0.99
CA PRO A 938 -21.63 -10.67 -0.62
C PRO A 938 -21.50 -11.02 0.87
N SER A 939 -20.54 -10.39 1.57
CA SER A 939 -20.34 -10.48 3.03
C SER A 939 -21.36 -9.70 3.87
N GLY A 940 -22.27 -8.94 3.24
CA GLY A 940 -23.24 -8.06 3.90
C GLY A 940 -22.69 -6.73 4.39
N LYS A 941 -21.39 -6.46 4.19
CA LYS A 941 -20.76 -5.15 4.47
C LYS A 941 -21.01 -4.17 3.32
N LEU A 942 -21.03 -2.87 3.62
CA LEU A 942 -21.14 -1.81 2.62
C LEU A 942 -20.00 -1.91 1.59
N ASP A 943 -20.35 -1.87 0.30
CA ASP A 943 -19.39 -1.74 -0.79
C ASP A 943 -19.19 -0.26 -1.13
N ARG A 944 -18.10 0.33 -0.65
CA ARG A 944 -17.80 1.75 -0.87
C ARG A 944 -17.34 2.05 -2.29
N ALA A 945 -16.73 1.10 -2.98
CA ALA A 945 -16.27 1.28 -4.35
C ALA A 945 -17.47 1.32 -5.31
N ALA A 946 -18.53 0.57 -5.01
CA ALA A 946 -19.78 0.58 -5.77
C ALA A 946 -20.69 1.79 -5.45
N LEU A 947 -20.31 2.71 -4.55
CA LEU A 947 -21.09 3.91 -4.31
C LEU A 947 -21.04 4.83 -5.54
N PRO A 948 -22.19 5.27 -6.07
CA PRO A 948 -22.22 6.06 -7.29
C PRO A 948 -21.52 7.40 -7.07
N PRO A 949 -20.76 7.92 -8.04
CA PRO A 949 -20.18 9.26 -7.91
C PRO A 949 -21.29 10.31 -7.70
N PRO A 950 -21.01 11.43 -7.00
CA PRO A 950 -21.93 12.55 -6.88
C PRO A 950 -22.13 13.21 -8.26
N GLN A 951 -23.05 12.68 -9.07
CA GLN A 951 -23.31 13.15 -10.42
C GLN A 951 -24.24 14.37 -10.45
N ALA A 952 -23.95 15.31 -11.35
CA ALA A 952 -25.03 15.90 -12.17
C ALA A 952 -25.62 14.73 -13.00
N GLY A 953 -26.78 14.24 -12.58
CA GLY A 953 -27.20 12.83 -12.68
C GLY A 953 -27.12 12.11 -14.03
N VAL A 954 -26.86 10.80 -13.98
CA VAL A 954 -27.18 9.80 -15.02
C VAL A 954 -27.47 8.43 -14.36
N ALA A 955 -28.54 7.77 -14.80
CA ALA A 955 -29.01 6.47 -14.34
C ALA A 955 -28.29 5.27 -15.01
N ALA A 956 -28.53 4.06 -14.49
CA ALA A 956 -28.04 2.76 -14.97
C ALA A 956 -28.09 2.57 -16.51
N THR A 957 -27.05 1.96 -17.08
CA THR A 957 -26.87 1.74 -18.52
C THR A 957 -28.00 0.92 -19.12
N ALA A 958 -28.71 1.51 -20.08
CA ALA A 958 -29.69 0.85 -20.91
C ALA A 958 -29.00 0.13 -22.08
N PHE A 959 -29.59 -0.97 -22.57
CA PHE A 959 -29.13 -1.68 -23.77
C PHE A 959 -29.05 -0.74 -24.98
N VAL A 960 -27.89 -0.68 -25.64
CA VAL A 960 -27.65 0.11 -26.85
C VAL A 960 -27.42 -0.84 -28.04
N PRO A 961 -28.24 -0.80 -29.10
CA PRO A 961 -28.05 -1.68 -30.26
C PRO A 961 -26.85 -1.23 -31.13
N PRO A 962 -26.26 -2.13 -31.96
CA PRO A 962 -25.31 -1.79 -33.01
C PRO A 962 -25.78 -0.66 -33.91
N ARG A 963 -24.87 0.26 -34.25
CA ARG A 963 -25.14 1.49 -35.02
C ARG A 963 -24.47 1.46 -36.39
N THR A 964 -23.43 0.64 -36.57
CA THR A 964 -22.68 0.51 -37.82
C THR A 964 -22.66 -0.95 -38.31
N PRO A 965 -22.45 -1.20 -39.62
CA PRO A 965 -22.29 -2.56 -40.14
C PRO A 965 -21.15 -3.34 -39.49
N MET A 966 -20.07 -2.66 -39.12
CA MET A 966 -18.94 -3.24 -38.36
C MET A 966 -19.38 -3.69 -36.97
N GLU A 967 -20.09 -2.82 -36.22
CA GLU A 967 -20.64 -3.16 -34.91
C GLU A 967 -21.68 -4.29 -34.99
N GLU A 968 -22.49 -4.34 -36.05
CA GLU A 968 -23.47 -5.42 -36.28
C GLU A 968 -22.79 -6.78 -36.44
N THR A 969 -21.75 -6.83 -37.27
CA THR A 969 -20.97 -8.05 -37.50
C THR A 969 -20.18 -8.46 -36.25
N LEU A 970 -19.53 -7.53 -35.55
CA LEU A 970 -18.82 -7.81 -34.29
C LEU A 970 -19.78 -8.30 -33.20
N ALA A 971 -20.94 -7.66 -33.03
CA ALA A 971 -21.96 -8.11 -32.08
C ALA A 971 -22.51 -9.50 -32.43
N ALA A 972 -22.62 -9.84 -33.72
CA ALA A 972 -23.03 -11.17 -34.17
C ALA A 972 -21.96 -12.24 -33.86
N ILE A 973 -20.68 -11.94 -34.13
CA ILE A 973 -19.56 -12.82 -33.76
C ILE A 973 -19.52 -13.06 -32.26
N TRP A 974 -19.72 -12.01 -31.44
CA TRP A 974 -19.80 -12.13 -29.98
C TRP A 974 -21.00 -12.97 -29.53
N ALA A 975 -22.18 -12.73 -30.09
CA ALA A 975 -23.39 -13.47 -29.75
C ALA A 975 -23.21 -14.97 -30.01
N GLU A 976 -22.57 -15.34 -31.13
CA GLU A 976 -22.22 -16.71 -31.47
C GLU A 976 -21.22 -17.32 -30.48
N LEU A 977 -20.11 -16.62 -30.21
CA LEU A 977 -19.04 -17.11 -29.33
C LEU A 977 -19.48 -17.23 -27.86
N LEU A 978 -20.34 -16.33 -27.39
CA LEU A 978 -20.83 -16.28 -26.01
C LEU A 978 -22.13 -17.07 -25.81
N GLY A 979 -22.72 -17.61 -26.87
CA GLY A 979 -24.00 -18.34 -26.82
C GLY A 979 -25.18 -17.47 -26.37
N ARG A 980 -25.23 -16.20 -26.81
CA ARG A 980 -26.27 -15.22 -26.45
C ARG A 980 -27.16 -14.89 -27.64
N GLU A 981 -28.42 -14.52 -27.38
CA GLU A 981 -29.32 -14.07 -28.44
C GLU A 981 -29.00 -12.66 -28.96
N ARG A 982 -28.53 -11.75 -28.08
CA ARG A 982 -28.22 -10.35 -28.42
C ARG A 982 -27.09 -9.81 -27.56
N VAL A 983 -26.27 -8.94 -28.15
CA VAL A 983 -25.15 -8.20 -27.52
C VAL A 983 -25.30 -6.72 -27.90
N GLY A 984 -25.27 -5.82 -26.91
CA GLY A 984 -25.31 -4.37 -27.09
C GLY A 984 -23.91 -3.78 -27.27
N VAL A 985 -23.81 -2.59 -27.86
CA VAL A 985 -22.49 -2.02 -28.21
C VAL A 985 -21.64 -1.61 -27.02
N THR A 986 -22.28 -1.29 -25.90
CA THR A 986 -21.65 -0.94 -24.62
C THR A 986 -21.56 -2.14 -23.66
N ASP A 987 -21.97 -3.33 -24.10
CA ASP A 987 -21.84 -4.53 -23.26
C ASP A 987 -20.37 -4.97 -23.24
N ASP A 988 -19.89 -5.32 -22.05
CA ASP A 988 -18.52 -5.78 -21.84
C ASP A 988 -18.37 -7.28 -22.17
N PHE A 989 -17.39 -7.64 -23.01
CA PHE A 989 -17.12 -9.00 -23.48
C PHE A 989 -16.94 -9.99 -22.34
N PHE A 990 -16.16 -9.60 -21.33
CA PHE A 990 -15.76 -10.45 -20.22
C PHE A 990 -16.88 -10.56 -19.19
N ALA A 991 -17.62 -9.47 -18.93
CA ALA A 991 -18.81 -9.48 -18.09
C ALA A 991 -19.92 -10.38 -18.66
N LEU A 992 -20.02 -10.49 -19.98
CA LEU A 992 -20.96 -11.39 -20.64
C LEU A 992 -20.55 -12.87 -20.63
N GLY A 993 -19.36 -13.17 -20.11
CA GLY A 993 -18.82 -14.51 -19.95
C GLY A 993 -17.64 -14.83 -20.87
N GLY A 994 -17.13 -13.84 -21.62
CA GLY A 994 -15.94 -13.96 -22.44
C GLY A 994 -14.69 -14.28 -21.60
N HIS A 995 -13.77 -15.04 -22.18
CA HIS A 995 -12.50 -15.39 -21.57
C HIS A 995 -11.40 -15.50 -22.63
N SER A 996 -10.14 -15.63 -22.21
CA SER A 996 -8.96 -15.59 -23.08
C SER A 996 -9.07 -16.50 -24.31
N LEU A 997 -9.66 -17.69 -24.15
CA LEU A 997 -9.81 -18.66 -25.22
C LEU A 997 -10.88 -18.26 -26.25
N LEU A 998 -11.95 -17.59 -25.82
CA LEU A 998 -12.92 -16.98 -26.74
C LEU A 998 -12.33 -15.75 -27.45
N VAL A 999 -11.40 -15.03 -26.82
CA VAL A 999 -10.69 -13.93 -27.49
C VAL A 999 -9.82 -14.46 -28.64
N VAL A 1000 -9.17 -15.62 -28.48
CA VAL A 1000 -8.41 -16.24 -29.58
C VAL A 1000 -9.31 -16.55 -30.78
N ARG A 1001 -10.49 -17.12 -30.52
CA ARG A 1001 -11.50 -17.40 -31.58
C ARG A 1001 -12.04 -16.12 -32.18
N LEU A 1002 -12.30 -15.11 -31.35
CA LEU A 1002 -12.76 -13.78 -31.78
C LEU A 1002 -11.76 -13.15 -32.74
N ILE A 1003 -10.45 -13.16 -32.43
CA ILE A 1003 -9.42 -12.61 -33.31
C ILE A 1003 -9.38 -13.36 -34.64
N GLY A 1004 -9.42 -14.70 -34.62
CA GLY A 1004 -9.48 -15.48 -35.85
C GLY A 1004 -10.71 -15.13 -36.71
N ARG A 1005 -11.87 -14.95 -36.08
CA ARG A 1005 -13.12 -14.56 -36.78
C ARG A 1005 -13.08 -13.12 -37.30
N ILE A 1006 -12.44 -12.21 -36.57
CA ILE A 1006 -12.22 -10.82 -37.00
C ILE A 1006 -11.27 -10.78 -38.20
N ASP A 1007 -10.19 -11.55 -38.19
CA ASP A 1007 -9.26 -11.66 -39.32
C ASP A 1007 -9.95 -12.28 -40.55
N ASP A 1008 -10.70 -13.37 -40.37
CA ASP A 1008 -11.46 -14.00 -41.46
C ASP A 1008 -12.47 -13.05 -42.12
N GLU A 1009 -13.18 -12.24 -41.32
CA GLU A 1009 -14.28 -11.40 -41.78
C GLU A 1009 -13.82 -10.02 -42.30
N PHE A 1010 -12.78 -9.45 -41.69
CA PHE A 1010 -12.32 -8.08 -41.99
C PHE A 1010 -10.91 -8.01 -42.59
N GLY A 1011 -10.14 -9.10 -42.59
CA GLY A 1011 -8.76 -9.12 -43.07
C GLY A 1011 -7.78 -8.29 -42.21
N VAL A 1012 -8.13 -8.07 -40.94
CA VAL A 1012 -7.36 -7.26 -39.97
C VAL A 1012 -6.87 -8.17 -38.85
N GLU A 1013 -5.55 -8.33 -38.72
CA GLU A 1013 -4.94 -9.06 -37.60
C GLU A 1013 -4.87 -8.16 -36.37
N LEU A 1014 -5.94 -8.17 -35.57
CA LEU A 1014 -6.03 -7.34 -34.37
C LEU A 1014 -5.08 -7.84 -33.26
N PRO A 1015 -4.20 -6.98 -32.71
CA PRO A 1015 -3.33 -7.39 -31.61
C PRO A 1015 -4.14 -7.84 -30.40
N LEU A 1016 -3.80 -8.98 -29.81
CA LEU A 1016 -4.53 -9.55 -28.67
C LEU A 1016 -4.70 -8.55 -27.52
N ARG A 1017 -3.68 -7.73 -27.26
CA ARG A 1017 -3.72 -6.67 -26.25
C ARG A 1017 -4.84 -5.66 -26.50
N ARG A 1018 -5.08 -5.27 -27.76
CA ARG A 1018 -6.17 -4.35 -28.13
C ARG A 1018 -7.55 -4.96 -27.83
N CYS A 1019 -7.74 -6.27 -27.99
CA CYS A 1019 -8.99 -6.93 -27.58
C CYS A 1019 -9.22 -6.97 -26.06
N PHE A 1020 -8.18 -6.73 -25.26
CA PHE A 1020 -8.27 -6.64 -23.80
C PHE A 1020 -8.44 -5.19 -23.31
N ASP A 1021 -7.94 -4.23 -24.08
CA ASP A 1021 -8.13 -2.80 -23.82
C ASP A 1021 -9.51 -2.32 -24.34
N ALA A 1022 -9.96 -2.86 -25.48
CA ALA A 1022 -11.28 -2.63 -26.06
C ALA A 1022 -12.24 -3.74 -25.63
N THR A 1023 -12.93 -3.48 -24.53
CA THR A 1023 -13.76 -4.46 -23.82
C THR A 1023 -15.21 -4.47 -24.29
N THR A 1024 -15.63 -3.49 -25.07
CA THR A 1024 -16.98 -3.37 -25.65
C THR A 1024 -16.96 -3.50 -27.18
N VAL A 1025 -18.12 -3.78 -27.79
CA VAL A 1025 -18.23 -3.86 -29.27
C VAL A 1025 -17.93 -2.50 -29.92
N GLU A 1026 -18.33 -1.39 -29.29
CA GLU A 1026 -18.00 -0.03 -29.74
C GLU A 1026 -16.48 0.20 -29.76
N GLU A 1027 -15.79 -0.11 -28.67
CA GLU A 1027 -14.33 0.02 -28.59
C GLU A 1027 -13.61 -0.92 -29.56
N GLN A 1028 -14.12 -2.15 -29.76
CA GLN A 1028 -13.53 -3.09 -30.71
C GLN A 1028 -13.72 -2.66 -32.16
N ALA A 1029 -14.88 -2.10 -32.51
CA ALA A 1029 -15.09 -1.54 -33.84
C ALA A 1029 -14.09 -0.42 -34.14
N LEU A 1030 -13.81 0.44 -33.16
CA LEU A 1030 -12.76 1.46 -33.25
C LEU A 1030 -11.37 0.84 -33.42
N ALA A 1031 -11.04 -0.20 -32.65
CA ALA A 1031 -9.75 -0.87 -32.76
C ALA A 1031 -9.54 -1.58 -34.10
N VAL A 1032 -10.60 -2.19 -34.69
CA VAL A 1032 -10.54 -2.76 -36.05
C VAL A 1032 -10.27 -1.67 -37.08
N LEU A 1033 -10.92 -0.51 -36.95
CA LEU A 1033 -10.73 0.62 -37.86
C LEU A 1033 -9.30 1.18 -37.74
N GLU A 1034 -8.79 1.41 -36.53
CA GLU A 1034 -7.44 1.93 -36.30
C GLU A 1034 -6.35 1.03 -36.92
N GLU A 1035 -6.47 -0.30 -36.81
CA GLU A 1035 -5.48 -1.25 -37.32
C GLU A 1035 -5.68 -1.58 -38.81
N GLY A 1036 -6.86 -1.30 -39.37
CA GLY A 1036 -7.20 -1.51 -40.79
C GLY A 1036 -6.92 -0.31 -41.71
N LEU A 1037 -6.62 0.87 -41.15
CA LEU A 1037 -6.29 2.08 -41.90
C LEU A 1037 -4.82 2.09 -42.31
N THR A 1038 -4.51 2.49 -43.54
CA THR A 1038 -3.11 2.73 -43.95
C THR A 1038 -2.63 4.10 -43.45
N ASP A 1039 -1.32 4.33 -43.35
CA ASP A 1039 -0.74 5.66 -42.99
C ASP A 1039 -1.29 6.81 -43.85
N ALA A 1040 -1.78 6.53 -45.07
CA ALA A 1040 -2.42 7.49 -45.96
C ALA A 1040 -3.86 7.84 -45.55
N ASP A 1041 -4.63 6.86 -45.05
CA ASP A 1041 -6.02 7.07 -44.62
C ASP A 1041 -6.08 7.79 -43.26
N LEU A 1042 -5.10 7.54 -42.38
CA LEU A 1042 -4.90 8.28 -41.12
C LEU A 1042 -4.53 9.76 -41.36
N LEU A 1043 -3.79 10.04 -42.44
CA LEU A 1043 -3.47 11.42 -42.86
C LEU A 1043 -4.69 12.16 -43.42
N GLU A 1044 -5.59 11.48 -44.12
CA GLU A 1044 -6.84 12.05 -44.64
C GLU A 1044 -7.84 12.38 -43.50
N LEU A 1045 -7.94 11.52 -42.48
CA LEU A 1045 -8.75 11.78 -41.28
C LEU A 1045 -8.21 12.94 -40.42
N LEU A 1046 -6.88 13.09 -40.32
CA LEU A 1046 -6.24 14.22 -39.63
C LEU A 1046 -6.35 15.55 -40.41
N GLU A 1047 -6.57 15.49 -41.74
CA GLU A 1047 -6.89 16.66 -42.56
C GLU A 1047 -8.39 17.03 -42.52
N GLU A 1048 -9.30 16.08 -42.27
CA GLU A 1048 -10.73 16.36 -42.08
C GLU A 1048 -11.09 16.90 -40.67
N GLU A 1049 -10.22 16.72 -39.67
CA GLU A 1049 -10.36 17.35 -38.34
C GLU A 1049 -9.63 18.71 -38.18
N ARG A 1050 -9.01 19.25 -39.24
CA ARG A 1050 -8.52 20.66 -39.30
C ARG A 1050 -9.44 21.56 -40.11
#